data_AF-A0A6P6M8D5-F1
#
_entry.id   AF-A0A6P6M8D5-F1
#
_cell.length_a   1.000
_cell.length_b   1.000
_cell.length_c   1.000
_cell.angle_alpha   90.00
_cell.angle_beta   90.00
_cell.angle_gamma   90.00
#
_symmetry.space_group_name_H-M   'P 1'
#
loop_
_entity.id
_entity.type
_entity.pdbx_description
1 polymer ?
#
loop_
_entity_poly.entity_id
_entity_poly.type
_entity_poly.pdbx_seq_one_letter_code
_entity_poly.pdbx_strand_id
1 'polypeptide(L)'
;MELSPLPLLLLLISNIFSQHTEENPKATVSIKPAQHVFRGETVTLRCDVYSEGVTSWQYVWYKEGSGRVFSDLQQHTFSPVTESDAGKYFCIGAETGGSRTSLLSDEVTLTVSVPRAVLSVSPQKWLTEGDSVTLICQVNGSSTGWTFSWFTLTLSSDYRYHYDLLSDSSRGAGGNYTVSSADLKHTGVYVCSAERGKPAYNSTISNTQLLWVTENPKARVSIKPAQHVFRGETVTLRCDVYSEGVSSWQYVWYKEGSGRVFSDLQQHTFSPVTESDAGKYFCIGAETGGSRTSRLSDEVTLTVSVPRAVLSVSPQKWLTEGDSVTLICQVNGSSTGWTFSWFTLTLSSDYRYHYDLLSDSSRGAGGNYTVSSADLKHTGVYACSAERGKPAYNSDISNTQLLWVTENPKARVSIKPAQHVFRGETVTLRCDVYSEGVTSWQYVWYKEGSGRVFSDLQQHTFSPVTESDAGKYFCIGAETGGSRTSRLSDEVTLTVSVPRAVLSVSPQKWLTEGDSVTLICQVNGSSTGWTFSWFTLTLSSDNSNHYDLLSDSSRGAGGNYTVSSADLKHTGVYACSAERGKPAFNSTISNTQLLWVTENPKATVSIKPAQHVFRGETVTLRCDVYSEGVTSWQYVWYKEGSGRVFSDLQQHTFSPVTESDAGKYFCYGAERGGSRTSHRSDKVTLTVSVPRAVLSVSPQKWLTEGDSVTLICQVNGSSTGWTFSWFTLTLSSDNSSLYKRLSDSSRGAGGNYTVSSADLKHTGVYACSAERGKPAYNSTISNTQLLWVTGVSPPVSLIVSPSRTQHFTFVSLSLSCEEKSNSGGWRMRRYTDRWGLEDCSSSVWRSQTGSTCTISSTSTEETGVYWCESESGEKTHPVNITVHLNVILESPVHPVTEGETLTLHCLDKYSTPNLTADFYKDGTLIQNNITEMILSTVSKSDEGFYSCKHRVKGESPESWISVTASSRTSGSDALNPVIVGVTAGLTVLIIVILVLLWRYRNNKGGRSQSLSRVGQQKNSSQTSEKNQSEDVYTALTSGTAHIYDSLDATRNKDISTDIVSGRTVRKNNQDIEDLNEDDYYNTAKTKYM
;
A
#
# COMPACT_ATOMS: atom_id res chain seq x y z
N MET A 1 33.42 -170.83 -60.55
CA MET A 1 33.85 -172.22 -60.33
C MET A 1 33.33 -172.68 -58.97
N GLU A 2 32.87 -173.91 -58.74
CA GLU A 2 32.48 -175.00 -59.67
C GLU A 2 31.61 -176.07 -58.94
N LEU A 3 31.15 -177.07 -59.71
CA LEU A 3 30.47 -178.38 -59.44
C LEU A 3 30.38 -178.91 -57.97
N SER A 4 29.29 -179.58 -57.51
CA SER A 4 28.65 -180.89 -57.91
C SER A 4 29.54 -182.13 -57.61
N PRO A 5 29.05 -183.33 -57.16
CA PRO A 5 27.68 -183.94 -57.13
C PRO A 5 27.16 -184.25 -55.68
N LEU A 6 25.98 -184.85 -55.35
CA LEU A 6 25.11 -185.98 -55.84
C LEU A 6 25.73 -187.40 -55.65
N PRO A 7 24.96 -188.51 -55.39
CA PRO A 7 23.50 -188.71 -55.57
C PRO A 7 22.72 -189.58 -54.52
N LEU A 8 21.44 -189.85 -54.86
CA LEU A 8 20.49 -190.98 -54.57
C LEU A 8 20.87 -192.10 -53.55
N LEU A 9 20.00 -192.59 -52.63
CA LEU A 9 18.62 -193.16 -52.70
C LEU A 9 18.55 -194.64 -53.15
N LEU A 10 18.21 -195.59 -52.24
CA LEU A 10 17.22 -196.68 -52.40
C LEU A 10 17.14 -197.68 -51.20
N LEU A 11 15.93 -197.82 -50.64
CA LEU A 11 15.22 -199.03 -50.13
C LEU A 11 15.91 -200.19 -49.36
N LEU A 12 15.35 -200.46 -48.15
CA LEU A 12 14.74 -201.74 -47.66
C LEU A 12 15.62 -203.03 -47.53
N ILE A 13 15.26 -204.10 -46.79
CA ILE A 13 13.98 -204.53 -46.16
C ILE A 13 14.22 -205.09 -44.72
N SER A 14 13.18 -205.10 -43.88
CA SER A 14 12.89 -206.00 -42.73
C SER A 14 13.20 -205.59 -41.27
N ASN A 15 12.12 -205.55 -40.47
CA ASN A 15 11.94 -205.92 -39.05
C ASN A 15 12.93 -205.46 -37.95
N ILE A 16 12.44 -204.63 -37.00
CA ILE A 16 12.37 -204.90 -35.53
C ILE A 16 11.64 -203.74 -34.77
N PHE A 17 11.42 -203.91 -33.47
CA PHE A 17 10.43 -203.27 -32.56
C PHE A 17 10.80 -201.91 -31.90
N SER A 18 9.75 -201.21 -31.41
CA SER A 18 9.74 -200.22 -30.29
C SER A 18 10.45 -198.86 -30.52
N GLN A 19 10.02 -197.68 -30.06
CA GLN A 19 9.38 -197.29 -28.79
C GLN A 19 8.83 -195.84 -28.92
N HIS A 20 7.81 -195.44 -28.16
CA HIS A 20 7.28 -194.06 -28.15
C HIS A 20 7.41 -193.47 -26.74
N THR A 21 7.94 -192.25 -26.61
CA THR A 21 8.00 -191.50 -25.35
C THR A 21 6.80 -190.57 -25.20
N GLU A 22 6.40 -190.30 -23.95
CA GLU A 22 5.35 -189.33 -23.58
C GLU A 22 6.01 -188.13 -22.89
N GLU A 23 5.49 -186.91 -23.09
CA GLU A 23 6.09 -185.66 -22.60
C GLU A 23 5.21 -185.00 -21.51
N ASN A 24 5.82 -184.26 -20.58
CA ASN A 24 5.14 -183.71 -19.41
C ASN A 24 4.54 -182.30 -19.68
N PRO A 25 3.32 -182.01 -19.20
CA PRO A 25 2.67 -180.71 -19.37
C PRO A 25 3.39 -179.61 -18.57
N LYS A 26 3.26 -178.33 -18.94
CA LYS A 26 3.86 -177.19 -18.19
C LYS A 26 2.81 -176.40 -17.40
N ALA A 27 3.16 -175.97 -16.19
CA ALA A 27 2.33 -175.05 -15.40
C ALA A 27 2.43 -173.60 -15.89
N THR A 28 1.37 -172.80 -15.66
CA THR A 28 1.36 -171.36 -15.94
C THR A 28 0.86 -170.58 -14.73
N VAL A 29 1.42 -169.39 -14.51
CA VAL A 29 1.08 -168.50 -13.39
C VAL A 29 0.51 -167.18 -13.91
N SER A 30 -0.50 -166.64 -13.23
CA SER A 30 -1.03 -165.30 -13.48
C SER A 30 -1.23 -164.50 -12.19
N ILE A 31 -1.01 -163.18 -12.27
CA ILE A 31 -1.32 -162.21 -11.21
C ILE A 31 -2.60 -161.45 -11.58
N LYS A 32 -3.51 -161.28 -10.61
CA LYS A 32 -4.68 -160.38 -10.73
C LYS A 32 -4.75 -159.43 -9.51
N PRO A 33 -4.77 -158.10 -9.70
CA PRO A 33 -4.67 -157.38 -10.99
C PRO A 33 -3.27 -157.46 -11.61
N ALA A 34 -3.19 -157.41 -12.94
CA ALA A 34 -1.92 -157.45 -13.69
C ALA A 34 -1.22 -156.07 -13.82
N GLN A 35 -1.31 -155.25 -12.77
CA GLN A 35 -0.70 -153.92 -12.71
C GLN A 35 0.28 -153.83 -11.54
N HIS A 36 1.11 -152.77 -11.50
CA HIS A 36 1.89 -152.46 -10.30
C HIS A 36 0.93 -152.28 -9.11
N VAL A 37 1.17 -153.06 -8.05
CA VAL A 37 0.31 -153.10 -6.87
C VAL A 37 0.81 -152.10 -5.81
N PHE A 38 -0.11 -151.46 -5.09
CA PHE A 38 0.21 -150.59 -3.95
C PHE A 38 -0.09 -151.30 -2.62
N ARG A 39 0.70 -150.97 -1.59
CA ARG A 39 0.48 -151.49 -0.23
C ARG A 39 -0.96 -151.24 0.23
N GLY A 40 -1.65 -152.30 0.65
CA GLY A 40 -3.07 -152.26 1.01
C GLY A 40 -4.04 -152.76 -0.07
N GLU A 41 -3.62 -152.86 -1.34
CA GLU A 41 -4.41 -153.51 -2.39
C GLU A 41 -4.49 -155.04 -2.20
N THR A 42 -5.41 -155.70 -2.90
CA THR A 42 -5.59 -157.15 -2.88
C THR A 42 -4.97 -157.82 -4.11
N VAL A 43 -4.07 -158.77 -3.82
CA VAL A 43 -3.21 -159.60 -4.67
C VAL A 43 -3.58 -161.06 -4.94
N THR A 44 -4.15 -161.51 -6.06
CA THR A 44 -4.31 -162.96 -6.30
C THR A 44 -3.26 -163.51 -7.28
N LEU A 45 -2.46 -164.47 -6.82
CA LEU A 45 -1.67 -165.38 -7.65
C LEU A 45 -2.50 -166.62 -7.98
N ARG A 46 -2.49 -167.05 -9.25
CA ARG A 46 -3.17 -168.26 -9.72
C ARG A 46 -2.23 -169.14 -10.54
N CYS A 47 -2.22 -170.44 -10.26
CA CYS A 47 -1.53 -171.46 -11.04
C CYS A 47 -2.57 -172.28 -11.81
N ASP A 48 -2.29 -172.61 -13.06
CA ASP A 48 -3.09 -173.53 -13.86
C ASP A 48 -2.18 -174.51 -14.61
N VAL A 49 -2.58 -175.79 -14.63
CA VAL A 49 -1.92 -176.88 -15.37
C VAL A 49 -2.96 -177.52 -16.27
N TYR A 50 -2.62 -177.72 -17.54
CA TYR A 50 -3.49 -178.32 -18.54
C TYR A 50 -2.80 -179.54 -19.16
N SER A 51 -3.51 -180.67 -19.18
CA SER A 51 -3.10 -181.93 -19.81
C SER A 51 -4.35 -182.70 -20.19
N GLU A 52 -4.34 -183.38 -21.35
CA GLU A 52 -5.44 -184.29 -21.68
C GLU A 52 -5.42 -185.52 -20.76
N GLY A 53 -6.61 -186.09 -20.51
CA GLY A 53 -6.81 -187.23 -19.61
C GLY A 53 -6.86 -186.92 -18.11
N VAL A 54 -6.19 -185.85 -17.63
CA VAL A 54 -6.05 -185.57 -16.19
C VAL A 54 -7.10 -184.57 -15.69
N THR A 55 -7.92 -184.99 -14.71
CA THR A 55 -9.03 -184.17 -14.16
C THR A 55 -8.74 -183.50 -12.81
N SER A 56 -7.63 -183.83 -12.15
CA SER A 56 -7.26 -183.26 -10.85
C SER A 56 -5.75 -183.12 -10.68
N TRP A 57 -5.31 -181.96 -10.19
CA TRP A 57 -3.93 -181.63 -9.89
C TRP A 57 -3.81 -181.14 -8.45
N GLN A 58 -2.82 -181.65 -7.72
CA GLN A 58 -2.30 -181.04 -6.49
C GLN A 58 -1.24 -180.01 -6.89
N TYR A 59 -1.41 -178.77 -6.43
CA TYR A 59 -0.50 -177.68 -6.76
C TYR A 59 0.55 -177.51 -5.66
N VAL A 60 1.75 -177.10 -6.04
CA VAL A 60 2.81 -176.73 -5.10
C VAL A 60 3.47 -175.45 -5.60
N TRP A 61 3.40 -174.39 -4.80
CA TRP A 61 4.04 -173.12 -5.08
C TRP A 61 5.37 -172.98 -4.36
N TYR A 62 6.27 -172.21 -4.95
CA TYR A 62 7.52 -171.78 -4.34
C TYR A 62 7.68 -170.27 -4.47
N LYS A 63 8.16 -169.61 -3.41
CA LYS A 63 8.67 -168.24 -3.46
C LYS A 63 10.20 -168.31 -3.57
N GLU A 64 10.79 -167.54 -4.48
CA GLU A 64 12.24 -167.50 -4.69
C GLU A 64 12.98 -167.22 -3.36
N GLY A 65 14.05 -167.97 -3.08
CA GLY A 65 14.84 -167.86 -1.84
C GLY A 65 14.22 -168.46 -0.57
N SER A 66 12.94 -168.86 -0.55
CA SER A 66 12.29 -169.36 0.68
C SER A 66 12.59 -170.83 1.03
N GLY A 67 12.99 -171.65 0.04
CA GLY A 67 13.38 -173.06 0.23
C GLY A 67 12.28 -174.00 0.74
N ARG A 68 11.03 -173.53 0.84
CA ARG A 68 9.86 -174.28 1.33
C ARG A 68 8.67 -174.07 0.41
N VAL A 69 7.67 -174.95 0.52
CA VAL A 69 6.37 -174.76 -0.13
C VAL A 69 5.73 -173.48 0.39
N PHE A 70 5.37 -172.58 -0.51
CA PHE A 70 4.70 -171.31 -0.22
C PHE A 70 3.18 -171.50 -0.01
N SER A 71 2.57 -172.34 -0.85
CA SER A 71 1.14 -172.64 -0.84
C SER A 71 0.90 -173.94 -1.62
N ASP A 72 -0.14 -174.69 -1.26
CA ASP A 72 -0.63 -175.90 -1.93
C ASP A 72 -1.95 -175.67 -2.71
N LEU A 73 -2.59 -174.53 -2.47
CA LEU A 73 -3.80 -174.08 -3.18
C LEU A 73 -3.52 -173.65 -4.63
N GLN A 74 -4.45 -173.92 -5.54
CA GLN A 74 -4.42 -173.42 -6.94
C GLN A 74 -4.34 -171.88 -7.03
N GLN A 75 -4.94 -171.18 -6.06
CA GLN A 75 -4.95 -169.73 -5.96
C GLN A 75 -4.53 -169.30 -4.55
N HIS A 76 -3.71 -168.27 -4.47
CA HIS A 76 -3.28 -167.65 -3.22
C HIS A 76 -3.53 -166.14 -3.29
N THR A 77 -4.22 -165.59 -2.28
CA THR A 77 -4.64 -164.18 -2.26
C THR A 77 -4.05 -163.44 -1.06
N PHE A 78 -3.19 -162.45 -1.33
CA PHE A 78 -2.72 -161.49 -0.34
C PHE A 78 -3.78 -160.39 -0.18
N SER A 79 -4.32 -160.22 1.03
CA SER A 79 -5.31 -159.17 1.33
C SER A 79 -5.25 -158.77 2.80
N PRO A 80 -4.69 -157.59 3.14
CA PRO A 80 -3.96 -156.66 2.27
C PRO A 80 -2.58 -157.19 1.85
N VAL A 81 -2.06 -156.73 0.70
CA VAL A 81 -0.66 -156.97 0.33
C VAL A 81 0.29 -155.98 1.03
N THR A 82 1.48 -156.47 1.37
CA THR A 82 2.56 -155.75 2.07
C THR A 82 3.86 -155.77 1.26
N GLU A 83 4.81 -154.91 1.65
CA GLU A 83 6.14 -154.83 1.02
C GLU A 83 6.92 -156.16 1.11
N SER A 84 6.68 -156.97 2.16
CA SER A 84 7.24 -158.32 2.36
C SER A 84 6.67 -159.39 1.42
N ASP A 85 5.50 -159.16 0.84
CA ASP A 85 4.88 -160.11 -0.11
C ASP A 85 5.50 -159.99 -1.51
N ALA A 86 6.19 -158.89 -1.81
CA ALA A 86 6.94 -158.72 -3.06
C ALA A 86 8.01 -159.81 -3.25
N GLY A 87 8.35 -160.10 -4.51
CA GLY A 87 9.30 -161.15 -4.91
C GLY A 87 8.77 -162.04 -6.02
N LYS A 88 9.50 -163.09 -6.36
CA LYS A 88 9.14 -164.01 -7.45
C LYS A 88 8.45 -165.29 -6.98
N TYR A 89 7.50 -165.75 -7.79
CA TYR A 89 6.67 -166.92 -7.54
C TYR A 89 6.61 -167.83 -8.76
N PHE A 90 6.62 -169.13 -8.51
CA PHE A 90 6.50 -170.20 -9.50
C PHE A 90 5.65 -171.34 -8.91
N CYS A 91 5.05 -172.17 -9.75
CA CYS A 91 4.29 -173.36 -9.33
C CYS A 91 4.61 -174.61 -10.15
N ILE A 92 4.22 -175.76 -9.60
CA ILE A 92 4.21 -177.07 -10.25
C ILE A 92 2.92 -177.80 -9.88
N GLY A 93 2.41 -178.67 -10.77
CA GLY A 93 1.31 -179.58 -10.48
C GLY A 93 1.76 -181.03 -10.43
N ALA A 94 1.24 -181.82 -9.50
CA ALA A 94 1.30 -183.27 -9.50
C ALA A 94 -0.10 -183.87 -9.67
N GLU A 95 -0.23 -184.94 -10.46
CA GLU A 95 -1.51 -185.60 -10.71
C GLU A 95 -2.03 -186.28 -9.42
N THR A 96 -3.27 -186.00 -9.03
CA THR A 96 -3.85 -186.45 -7.75
C THR A 96 -4.03 -187.98 -7.72
N GLY A 97 -3.04 -188.71 -7.21
CA GLY A 97 -3.04 -190.18 -7.13
C GLY A 97 -2.48 -190.89 -8.37
N GLY A 98 -1.96 -190.14 -9.34
CA GLY A 98 -1.23 -190.69 -10.49
C GLY A 98 0.28 -190.56 -10.33
N SER A 99 1.01 -190.57 -11.44
CA SER A 99 2.47 -190.41 -11.46
C SER A 99 2.96 -189.25 -12.33
N ARG A 100 2.05 -188.52 -13.01
CA ARG A 100 2.42 -187.39 -13.86
C ARG A 100 2.73 -186.15 -13.00
N THR A 101 3.81 -185.46 -13.33
CA THR A 101 4.17 -184.16 -12.75
C THR A 101 4.38 -183.16 -13.86
N SER A 102 3.89 -181.93 -13.69
CA SER A 102 4.14 -180.86 -14.65
C SER A 102 5.60 -180.42 -14.61
N LEU A 103 6.06 -179.78 -15.70
CA LEU A 103 7.19 -178.87 -15.63
C LEU A 103 6.82 -177.65 -14.78
N LEU A 104 7.83 -177.04 -14.16
CA LEU A 104 7.70 -175.81 -13.38
C LEU A 104 7.17 -174.67 -14.27
N SER A 105 6.39 -173.75 -13.68
CA SER A 105 5.97 -172.53 -14.37
C SER A 105 7.13 -171.59 -14.63
N ASP A 106 6.94 -170.68 -15.58
CA ASP A 106 7.76 -169.47 -15.68
C ASP A 106 7.59 -168.60 -14.43
N GLU A 107 8.57 -167.74 -14.16
CA GLU A 107 8.58 -166.88 -12.97
C GLU A 107 7.68 -165.65 -13.13
N VAL A 108 6.92 -165.33 -12.08
CA VAL A 108 6.17 -164.07 -12.03
C VAL A 108 6.64 -163.23 -10.84
N THR A 109 6.89 -161.94 -11.08
CA THR A 109 7.36 -161.00 -10.04
C THR A 109 6.20 -160.16 -9.54
N LEU A 110 5.93 -160.21 -8.23
CA LEU A 110 5.01 -159.30 -7.56
C LEU A 110 5.79 -158.07 -7.05
N THR A 111 5.42 -156.87 -7.49
CA THR A 111 5.97 -155.59 -7.01
C THR A 111 4.94 -154.81 -6.20
N VAL A 112 5.33 -154.34 -5.01
CA VAL A 112 4.46 -153.61 -4.07
C VAL A 112 5.13 -152.30 -3.67
N SER A 113 4.44 -151.17 -3.86
CA SER A 113 4.96 -149.82 -3.55
C SER A 113 4.08 -149.06 -2.56
N VAL A 114 4.68 -148.12 -1.82
CA VAL A 114 3.96 -147.19 -0.93
C VAL A 114 3.54 -145.95 -1.73
N PRO A 115 2.24 -145.60 -1.78
CA PRO A 115 1.77 -144.43 -2.52
C PRO A 115 2.18 -143.13 -1.80
N ARG A 116 2.91 -142.27 -2.51
CA ARG A 116 3.36 -140.96 -2.00
C ARG A 116 2.97 -139.86 -2.99
N ALA A 117 2.23 -138.85 -2.53
CA ALA A 117 1.98 -137.66 -3.33
C ALA A 117 3.21 -136.73 -3.34
N VAL A 118 3.41 -136.02 -4.44
CA VAL A 118 4.44 -134.99 -4.64
C VAL A 118 3.77 -133.79 -5.30
N LEU A 119 4.07 -132.59 -4.81
CA LEU A 119 3.47 -131.34 -5.26
C LEU A 119 4.51 -130.40 -5.86
N SER A 120 4.25 -129.92 -7.07
CA SER A 120 5.05 -128.96 -7.84
C SER A 120 4.23 -127.73 -8.24
N VAL A 121 4.90 -126.67 -8.70
CA VAL A 121 4.29 -125.38 -9.09
C VAL A 121 4.84 -124.99 -10.45
N SER A 122 3.98 -124.51 -11.35
CA SER A 122 4.36 -124.04 -12.69
C SER A 122 3.57 -122.79 -13.07
N PRO A 123 4.18 -121.74 -13.66
CA PRO A 123 5.61 -121.63 -13.97
C PRO A 123 6.47 -121.22 -12.76
N GLN A 124 5.91 -120.49 -11.79
CA GLN A 124 6.66 -119.89 -10.67
C GLN A 124 5.81 -119.79 -9.39
N LYS A 125 6.47 -119.59 -8.24
CA LYS A 125 5.83 -119.51 -6.90
C LYS A 125 5.54 -118.07 -6.42
N TRP A 126 6.28 -117.12 -6.97
CA TRP A 126 6.15 -115.68 -6.69
C TRP A 126 5.40 -115.05 -7.84
N LEU A 127 4.35 -114.32 -7.55
CA LEU A 127 3.37 -113.83 -8.52
C LEU A 127 3.09 -112.34 -8.30
N THR A 128 2.79 -111.61 -9.37
CA THR A 128 2.05 -110.35 -9.29
C THR A 128 0.53 -110.61 -9.34
N GLU A 129 -0.26 -109.68 -8.80
CA GLU A 129 -1.72 -109.69 -9.00
C GLU A 129 -2.05 -109.69 -10.50
N GLY A 130 -2.86 -110.65 -10.94
CA GLY A 130 -3.17 -110.91 -12.34
C GLY A 130 -2.40 -112.07 -12.98
N ASP A 131 -1.28 -112.52 -12.42
CA ASP A 131 -0.52 -113.68 -12.94
C ASP A 131 -1.36 -114.98 -12.89
N SER A 132 -1.06 -115.94 -13.76
CA SER A 132 -1.66 -117.29 -13.70
C SER A 132 -0.65 -118.35 -13.24
N VAL A 133 -1.12 -119.33 -12.47
CA VAL A 133 -0.28 -120.41 -11.94
C VAL A 133 -1.06 -121.73 -11.86
N THR A 134 -0.36 -122.85 -12.02
CA THR A 134 -0.89 -124.20 -11.81
C THR A 134 -0.04 -124.95 -10.78
N LEU A 135 -0.71 -125.42 -9.72
CA LEU A 135 -0.20 -126.42 -8.80
C LEU A 135 -0.42 -127.81 -9.40
N ILE A 136 0.62 -128.66 -9.41
CA ILE A 136 0.61 -129.98 -10.06
C ILE A 136 1.00 -131.05 -9.03
N CYS A 137 0.04 -131.89 -8.69
CA CYS A 137 0.12 -133.03 -7.78
C CYS A 137 0.23 -134.35 -8.55
N GLN A 138 1.15 -135.23 -8.14
CA GLN A 138 1.37 -136.55 -8.76
C GLN A 138 1.63 -137.62 -7.69
N VAL A 139 1.33 -138.89 -7.99
CA VAL A 139 1.66 -140.02 -7.10
C VAL A 139 2.84 -140.79 -7.69
N ASN A 140 3.87 -141.01 -6.88
CA ASN A 140 5.06 -141.77 -7.29
C ASN A 140 4.69 -143.21 -7.69
N GLY A 141 5.30 -143.70 -8.78
CA GLY A 141 4.99 -145.00 -9.39
C GLY A 141 3.93 -144.89 -10.48
N SER A 142 2.71 -144.45 -10.14
CA SER A 142 1.70 -144.05 -11.13
C SER A 142 0.59 -143.20 -10.51
N SER A 143 0.19 -142.14 -11.20
CA SER A 143 -1.01 -141.32 -10.90
C SER A 143 -2.30 -141.87 -11.52
N THR A 144 -2.29 -143.00 -12.25
CA THR A 144 -3.49 -143.54 -12.88
C THR A 144 -4.49 -144.11 -11.87
N GLY A 145 -5.78 -143.77 -12.04
CA GLY A 145 -6.87 -144.26 -11.19
C GLY A 145 -6.94 -143.64 -9.79
N TRP A 146 -6.10 -142.66 -9.47
CA TRP A 146 -6.16 -141.89 -8.23
C TRP A 146 -7.10 -140.69 -8.37
N THR A 147 -7.86 -140.36 -7.32
CA THR A 147 -8.59 -139.09 -7.20
C THR A 147 -7.89 -138.18 -6.19
N PHE A 148 -7.70 -136.92 -6.57
CA PHE A 148 -6.91 -135.95 -5.80
C PHE A 148 -7.80 -135.05 -4.93
N SER A 149 -7.27 -134.62 -3.79
CA SER A 149 -7.86 -133.61 -2.90
C SER A 149 -6.81 -132.56 -2.53
N TRP A 150 -7.22 -131.30 -2.48
CA TRP A 150 -6.34 -130.15 -2.32
C TRP A 150 -6.62 -129.39 -1.01
N PHE A 151 -5.57 -129.05 -0.28
CA PHE A 151 -5.68 -128.42 1.03
C PHE A 151 -4.76 -127.22 1.14
N THR A 152 -5.22 -126.21 1.89
CA THR A 152 -4.36 -125.14 2.42
C THR A 152 -4.03 -125.44 3.88
N LEU A 153 -2.83 -125.07 4.33
CA LEU A 153 -2.42 -125.18 5.73
C LEU A 153 -2.78 -123.90 6.48
N THR A 154 -3.70 -124.02 7.42
CA THR A 154 -4.02 -122.97 8.39
C THR A 154 -3.45 -123.31 9.76
N LEU A 155 -3.21 -122.29 10.59
CA LEU A 155 -2.88 -122.48 12.00
C LEU A 155 -4.18 -122.34 12.81
N SER A 156 -4.57 -123.38 13.54
CA SER A 156 -5.65 -123.22 14.53
C SER A 156 -5.15 -122.44 15.76
N SER A 157 -6.07 -121.95 16.58
CA SER A 157 -5.81 -121.33 17.89
C SER A 157 -4.87 -122.13 18.79
N ASP A 158 -4.83 -123.44 18.60
CA ASP A 158 -4.14 -124.40 19.46
C ASP A 158 -2.71 -124.70 18.95
N TYR A 159 -2.20 -123.86 18.05
CA TYR A 159 -0.90 -124.00 17.35
C TYR A 159 -0.71 -125.32 16.59
N ARG A 160 -1.83 -125.97 16.22
CA ARG A 160 -1.83 -127.15 15.35
C ARG A 160 -2.15 -126.73 13.93
N TYR A 161 -1.37 -127.24 12.98
CA TYR A 161 -1.69 -127.12 11.56
C TYR A 161 -2.98 -127.88 11.27
N HIS A 162 -3.94 -127.21 10.64
CA HIS A 162 -5.10 -127.85 10.05
C HIS A 162 -4.96 -127.92 8.52
N TYR A 163 -5.58 -128.92 7.91
CA TYR A 163 -5.59 -129.11 6.46
C TYR A 163 -7.00 -128.76 5.96
N ASP A 164 -7.23 -127.49 5.65
CA ASP A 164 -8.53 -127.03 5.16
C ASP A 164 -8.69 -127.41 3.69
N LEU A 165 -9.70 -128.23 3.40
CA LEU A 165 -10.05 -128.64 2.04
C LEU A 165 -10.53 -127.43 1.24
N LEU A 166 -9.91 -127.17 0.10
CA LEU A 166 -10.29 -126.04 -0.76
C LEU A 166 -11.68 -126.30 -1.38
N SER A 167 -12.62 -125.40 -1.13
CA SER A 167 -14.04 -125.49 -1.58
C SER A 167 -14.18 -125.77 -3.08
N ASP A 168 -13.30 -125.16 -3.86
CA ASP A 168 -13.33 -125.17 -5.32
C ASP A 168 -12.58 -126.39 -5.89
N SER A 169 -11.97 -127.21 -5.02
CA SER A 169 -11.29 -128.45 -5.42
C SER A 169 -12.28 -129.60 -5.58
N SER A 170 -12.75 -129.79 -6.81
CA SER A 170 -13.49 -131.01 -7.17
C SER A 170 -12.60 -132.25 -6.97
N ARG A 171 -13.14 -133.31 -6.34
CA ARG A 171 -12.49 -134.63 -6.27
C ARG A 171 -12.45 -135.26 -7.67
N GLY A 172 -11.44 -134.89 -8.44
CA GLY A 172 -11.30 -135.25 -9.85
C GLY A 172 -10.17 -136.25 -10.12
N ALA A 173 -10.22 -136.86 -11.30
CA ALA A 173 -9.18 -137.72 -11.85
C ALA A 173 -7.97 -136.94 -12.45
N GLY A 174 -7.83 -135.65 -12.12
CA GLY A 174 -6.77 -134.77 -12.60
C GLY A 174 -6.03 -134.12 -11.43
N GLY A 175 -4.71 -134.28 -11.39
CA GLY A 175 -3.86 -133.78 -10.32
C GLY A 175 -3.46 -132.31 -10.44
N ASN A 176 -4.24 -131.45 -11.12
CA ASN A 176 -3.89 -130.04 -11.33
C ASN A 176 -4.90 -129.11 -10.65
N TYR A 177 -4.42 -128.03 -10.04
CA TYR A 177 -5.23 -126.92 -9.54
C TYR A 177 -4.67 -125.59 -10.09
N THR A 178 -5.47 -124.88 -10.88
CA THR A 178 -5.05 -123.67 -11.60
C THR A 178 -5.74 -122.44 -11.03
N VAL A 179 -4.94 -121.42 -10.69
CA VAL A 179 -5.40 -120.07 -10.37
C VAL A 179 -5.22 -119.22 -11.62
N SER A 180 -6.33 -118.86 -12.27
CA SER A 180 -6.32 -118.14 -13.55
C SER A 180 -5.89 -116.66 -13.44
N SER A 181 -6.02 -116.09 -12.25
CA SER A 181 -5.64 -114.72 -11.92
C SER A 181 -5.31 -114.65 -10.43
N ALA A 182 -4.04 -114.34 -10.12
CA ALA A 182 -3.54 -114.24 -8.76
C ALA A 182 -4.08 -112.98 -8.07
N ASP A 183 -4.27 -113.11 -6.76
CA ASP A 183 -4.90 -112.15 -5.84
C ASP A 183 -4.24 -112.40 -4.48
N LEU A 184 -4.05 -111.37 -3.67
CA LEU A 184 -3.40 -111.46 -2.36
C LEU A 184 -3.95 -112.63 -1.49
N LYS A 185 -5.25 -112.94 -1.58
CA LYS A 185 -5.90 -114.05 -0.85
C LYS A 185 -5.40 -115.46 -1.22
N HIS A 186 -4.73 -115.61 -2.37
CA HIS A 186 -4.12 -116.87 -2.81
C HIS A 186 -2.70 -117.07 -2.23
N THR A 187 -2.19 -116.11 -1.45
CA THR A 187 -0.94 -116.28 -0.68
C THR A 187 -1.16 -117.30 0.44
N GLY A 188 -0.48 -118.44 0.38
CA GLY A 188 -0.74 -119.56 1.29
C GLY A 188 0.16 -120.77 1.06
N VAL A 189 0.10 -121.74 1.98
CA VAL A 189 0.87 -122.99 1.89
C VAL A 189 -0.06 -124.13 1.49
N TYR A 190 0.17 -124.68 0.30
CA TYR A 190 -0.66 -125.70 -0.32
C TYR A 190 -0.04 -127.10 -0.16
N VAL A 191 -0.91 -128.11 -0.02
CA VAL A 191 -0.58 -129.55 -0.14
C VAL A 191 -1.69 -130.28 -0.89
N CYS A 192 -1.40 -131.49 -1.34
CA CYS A 192 -2.38 -132.42 -1.88
C CYS A 192 -2.28 -133.81 -1.22
N SER A 193 -3.37 -134.58 -1.31
CA SER A 193 -3.37 -136.02 -1.10
C SER A 193 -4.15 -136.71 -2.22
N ALA A 194 -4.02 -138.03 -2.32
CA ALA A 194 -4.71 -138.84 -3.30
C ALA A 194 -5.31 -140.09 -2.63
N GLU A 195 -6.50 -140.49 -3.08
CA GLU A 195 -7.20 -141.71 -2.65
C GLU A 195 -7.45 -142.62 -3.86
N ARG A 196 -7.47 -143.94 -3.64
CA ARG A 196 -7.75 -144.95 -4.68
C ARG A 196 -8.39 -146.20 -4.06
N GLY A 197 -9.19 -146.91 -4.86
CA GLY A 197 -9.80 -148.21 -4.48
C GLY A 197 -10.98 -148.14 -3.49
N LYS A 198 -11.47 -149.32 -3.08
CA LYS A 198 -12.53 -149.52 -2.09
C LYS A 198 -12.24 -150.79 -1.26
N PRO A 199 -12.05 -150.73 0.07
CA PRO A 199 -11.91 -149.51 0.88
C PRO A 199 -10.78 -148.61 0.37
N ALA A 200 -10.93 -147.30 0.56
CA ALA A 200 -9.99 -146.32 0.02
C ALA A 200 -8.64 -146.40 0.74
N TYR A 201 -7.56 -146.58 -0.02
CA TYR A 201 -6.20 -146.40 0.45
C TYR A 201 -5.67 -145.05 -0.01
N ASN A 202 -5.07 -144.32 0.94
CA ASN A 202 -4.62 -142.96 0.74
C ASN A 202 -3.11 -142.93 0.50
N SER A 203 -2.65 -142.01 -0.33
CA SER A 203 -1.24 -141.65 -0.40
C SER A 203 -0.80 -140.88 0.85
N THR A 204 0.51 -140.81 1.10
CA THR A 204 1.03 -139.79 2.02
C THR A 204 0.72 -138.40 1.46
N ILE A 205 0.34 -137.46 2.33
CA ILE A 205 0.23 -136.02 1.99
C ILE A 205 1.55 -135.56 1.33
N SER A 206 1.43 -134.68 0.34
CA SER A 206 2.58 -134.15 -0.40
C SER A 206 3.52 -133.31 0.45
N ASN A 207 4.69 -132.99 -0.11
CA ASN A 207 5.43 -131.81 0.33
C ASN A 207 4.56 -130.55 0.24
N THR A 208 4.86 -129.57 1.09
CA THR A 208 4.27 -128.23 1.03
C THR A 208 4.81 -127.44 -0.18
N GLN A 209 4.01 -126.50 -0.67
CA GLN A 209 4.46 -125.41 -1.53
C GLN A 209 3.86 -124.09 -1.05
N LEU A 210 4.70 -123.09 -0.81
CA LEU A 210 4.28 -121.70 -0.58
C LEU A 210 3.99 -121.04 -1.93
N LEU A 211 2.82 -120.40 -2.04
CA LEU A 211 2.49 -119.44 -3.09
C LEU A 211 2.51 -118.03 -2.47
N TRP A 212 3.07 -117.05 -3.18
CA TRP A 212 3.19 -115.67 -2.68
C TRP A 212 2.81 -114.66 -3.77
N VAL A 213 1.82 -113.82 -3.50
CA VAL A 213 1.31 -112.80 -4.44
C VAL A 213 1.71 -111.41 -3.97
N THR A 214 2.07 -110.53 -4.90
CA THR A 214 2.52 -109.16 -4.65
C THR A 214 1.72 -108.13 -5.46
N GLU A 215 1.46 -106.97 -4.85
CA GLU A 215 0.78 -105.85 -5.52
C GLU A 215 1.60 -105.28 -6.68
N ASN A 216 0.91 -104.73 -7.68
CA ASN A 216 1.57 -104.08 -8.82
C ASN A 216 2.33 -102.78 -8.43
N PRO A 217 3.47 -102.46 -9.10
CA PRO A 217 4.30 -101.29 -8.79
C PRO A 217 3.55 -99.98 -9.06
N LYS A 218 3.82 -98.90 -8.33
CA LYS A 218 3.13 -97.60 -8.52
C LYS A 218 3.94 -96.66 -9.41
N ALA A 219 3.29 -96.01 -10.38
CA ALA A 219 3.91 -94.93 -11.15
C ALA A 219 4.13 -93.67 -10.29
N ARG A 220 5.15 -92.88 -10.62
CA ARG A 220 5.46 -91.62 -9.94
C ARG A 220 5.65 -90.49 -10.96
N VAL A 221 4.86 -89.44 -10.83
CA VAL A 221 5.04 -88.19 -11.58
C VAL A 221 6.00 -87.25 -10.84
N SER A 222 6.79 -86.49 -11.58
CA SER A 222 7.58 -85.36 -11.09
C SER A 222 7.53 -84.18 -12.06
N ILE A 223 7.55 -82.96 -11.52
CA ILE A 223 7.65 -81.70 -12.29
C ILE A 223 9.08 -81.17 -12.21
N LYS A 224 9.63 -80.68 -13.32
CA LYS A 224 10.85 -79.86 -13.35
C LYS A 224 10.58 -78.55 -14.11
N PRO A 225 10.84 -77.36 -13.52
CA PRO A 225 11.23 -77.12 -12.12
C PRO A 225 10.10 -77.46 -11.13
N ALA A 226 10.45 -77.78 -9.89
CA ALA A 226 9.49 -78.11 -8.83
C ALA A 226 8.97 -76.88 -8.05
N GLN A 227 8.87 -75.73 -8.73
CA GLN A 227 8.39 -74.45 -8.17
C GLN A 227 7.11 -74.00 -8.87
N HIS A 228 6.47 -72.94 -8.38
CA HIS A 228 5.43 -72.25 -9.14
C HIS A 228 5.98 -71.82 -10.51
N VAL A 229 5.24 -72.17 -11.56
CA VAL A 229 5.62 -71.92 -12.95
C VAL A 229 4.87 -70.69 -13.45
N PHE A 230 5.58 -69.77 -14.08
CA PHE A 230 5.00 -68.59 -14.69
C PHE A 230 4.77 -68.79 -16.20
N ARG A 231 3.72 -68.15 -16.73
CA ARG A 231 3.43 -68.14 -18.17
C ARG A 231 4.68 -67.72 -18.97
N GLY A 232 5.04 -68.52 -19.97
CA GLY A 232 6.25 -68.34 -20.77
C GLY A 232 7.44 -69.21 -20.37
N GLU A 233 7.52 -69.69 -19.12
CA GLU A 233 8.57 -70.61 -18.69
C GLU A 233 8.44 -72.00 -19.37
N THR A 234 9.53 -72.76 -19.35
CA THR A 234 9.56 -74.16 -19.78
C THR A 234 9.36 -75.08 -18.58
N VAL A 235 8.44 -76.04 -18.69
CA VAL A 235 8.19 -77.06 -17.64
C VAL A 235 8.07 -78.47 -18.23
N THR A 236 8.76 -79.42 -17.60
CA THR A 236 8.76 -80.83 -17.98
C THR A 236 8.05 -81.66 -16.91
N LEU A 237 7.04 -82.41 -17.32
CA LEU A 237 6.45 -83.51 -16.56
C LEU A 237 7.22 -84.80 -16.89
N ARG A 238 7.57 -85.60 -15.89
CA ARG A 238 8.24 -86.89 -16.04
C ARG A 238 7.51 -87.97 -15.24
N CYS A 239 7.26 -89.11 -15.88
CA CYS A 239 6.76 -90.32 -15.23
C CYS A 239 7.89 -91.32 -15.08
N ASP A 240 8.01 -91.93 -13.89
CA ASP A 240 8.93 -93.05 -13.64
C ASP A 240 8.15 -94.18 -12.94
N VAL A 241 8.39 -95.42 -13.38
CA VAL A 241 7.88 -96.64 -12.73
C VAL A 241 9.10 -97.44 -12.30
N TYR A 242 9.21 -97.72 -11.00
CA TYR A 242 10.29 -98.51 -10.43
C TYR A 242 9.76 -99.90 -10.09
N SER A 243 10.35 -100.93 -10.69
CA SER A 243 10.09 -102.35 -10.40
C SER A 243 11.36 -103.13 -10.65
N GLU A 244 11.64 -104.11 -9.80
CA GLU A 244 12.67 -105.09 -10.09
C GLU A 244 12.22 -106.00 -11.26
N GLY A 245 13.20 -106.47 -12.04
CA GLY A 245 13.00 -107.33 -13.21
C GLY A 245 12.58 -106.64 -14.51
N VAL A 246 12.04 -105.42 -14.49
CA VAL A 246 11.49 -104.75 -15.69
C VAL A 246 12.45 -103.69 -16.24
N SER A 247 12.94 -103.89 -17.47
CA SER A 247 13.92 -102.97 -18.11
C SER A 247 13.31 -101.78 -18.84
N SER A 248 12.04 -101.87 -19.27
CA SER A 248 11.41 -100.85 -20.12
C SER A 248 9.88 -100.81 -20.00
N TRP A 249 9.36 -99.61 -19.75
CA TRP A 249 7.93 -99.31 -19.65
C TRP A 249 7.47 -98.43 -20.80
N GLN A 250 6.30 -98.74 -21.37
CA GLN A 250 5.53 -97.82 -22.20
C GLN A 250 4.65 -96.97 -21.26
N TYR A 251 4.65 -95.65 -21.46
CA TYR A 251 3.94 -94.72 -20.57
C TYR A 251 2.66 -94.23 -21.22
N VAL A 252 1.62 -94.00 -20.42
CA VAL A 252 0.40 -93.32 -20.86
C VAL A 252 0.04 -92.26 -19.83
N TRP A 253 -0.07 -91.01 -20.28
CA TRP A 253 -0.50 -89.88 -19.47
C TRP A 253 -1.95 -89.53 -19.73
N TYR A 254 -2.60 -88.99 -18.71
CA TYR A 254 -3.93 -88.41 -18.78
C TYR A 254 -3.94 -87.01 -18.14
N LYS A 255 -4.83 -86.15 -18.63
CA LYS A 255 -5.17 -84.87 -18.00
C LYS A 255 -6.60 -84.97 -17.47
N GLU A 256 -6.83 -84.52 -16.24
CA GLU A 256 -8.16 -84.51 -15.64
C GLU A 256 -9.16 -83.76 -16.55
N GLY A 257 -10.33 -84.35 -16.79
CA GLY A 257 -11.38 -83.80 -17.65
C GLY A 257 -11.18 -83.92 -19.17
N SER A 258 -10.03 -84.34 -19.69
CA SER A 258 -9.81 -84.40 -21.15
C SER A 258 -10.45 -85.62 -21.85
N GLY A 259 -10.67 -86.72 -21.11
CA GLY A 259 -11.19 -87.98 -21.65
C GLY A 259 -10.29 -88.68 -22.68
N ARG A 260 -9.04 -88.22 -22.88
CA ARG A 260 -8.11 -88.72 -23.90
C ARG A 260 -6.70 -88.86 -23.34
N VAL A 261 -5.90 -89.72 -23.98
CA VAL A 261 -4.45 -89.79 -23.73
C VAL A 261 -3.84 -88.43 -24.01
N PHE A 262 -3.09 -87.91 -23.03
CA PHE A 262 -2.39 -86.62 -23.11
C PHE A 262 -1.03 -86.76 -23.81
N SER A 263 -0.28 -87.82 -23.48
CA SER A 263 1.02 -88.15 -24.09
C SER A 263 1.38 -89.61 -23.80
N ASP A 264 2.22 -90.19 -24.64
CA ASP A 264 2.78 -91.55 -24.58
C ASP A 264 4.29 -91.58 -24.20
N LEU A 265 4.90 -90.40 -24.08
CA LEU A 265 6.32 -90.24 -23.76
C LEU A 265 6.58 -90.33 -22.26
N GLN A 266 7.75 -90.85 -21.85
CA GLN A 266 8.18 -90.82 -20.44
C GLN A 266 8.27 -89.37 -19.89
N GLN A 267 8.58 -88.42 -20.76
CA GLN A 267 8.72 -87.00 -20.42
C GLN A 267 7.97 -86.13 -21.44
N HIS A 268 7.19 -85.17 -20.94
CA HIS A 268 6.46 -84.20 -21.76
C HIS A 268 6.85 -82.78 -21.33
N THR A 269 7.19 -81.91 -22.29
CA THR A 269 7.70 -80.56 -22.01
C THR A 269 6.86 -79.49 -22.68
N PHE A 270 6.28 -78.60 -21.87
CA PHE A 270 5.60 -77.38 -22.33
C PHE A 270 6.63 -76.27 -22.50
N SER A 271 6.66 -75.62 -23.65
CA SER A 271 7.61 -74.52 -23.94
C SER A 271 7.13 -73.66 -25.11
N PRO A 272 6.55 -72.47 -24.89
CA PRO A 272 6.21 -71.88 -23.60
C PRO A 272 5.00 -72.56 -22.94
N VAL A 273 4.93 -72.53 -21.60
CA VAL A 273 3.72 -72.92 -20.86
C VAL A 273 2.67 -71.78 -20.83
N THR A 274 1.40 -72.16 -20.85
CA THR A 274 0.23 -71.27 -20.89
C THR A 274 -0.78 -71.59 -19.79
N GLU A 275 -1.72 -70.67 -19.53
CA GLU A 275 -2.79 -70.88 -18.54
C GLU A 275 -3.68 -72.10 -18.85
N SER A 276 -3.87 -72.44 -20.13
CA SER A 276 -4.56 -73.65 -20.60
C SER A 276 -3.84 -74.97 -20.29
N ASP A 277 -2.54 -74.92 -20.02
CA ASP A 277 -1.76 -76.10 -19.64
C ASP A 277 -1.94 -76.47 -18.17
N ALA A 278 -2.42 -75.55 -17.33
CA ALA A 278 -2.74 -75.83 -15.94
C ALA A 278 -3.80 -76.94 -15.78
N GLY A 279 -3.76 -77.65 -14.65
CA GLY A 279 -4.65 -78.77 -14.34
C GLY A 279 -3.89 -79.96 -13.74
N LYS A 280 -4.61 -81.06 -13.48
CA LYS A 280 -4.01 -82.26 -12.91
C LYS A 280 -3.58 -83.26 -13.98
N TYR A 281 -2.43 -83.87 -13.74
CA TYR A 281 -1.81 -84.88 -14.58
C TYR A 281 -1.50 -86.14 -13.76
N PHE A 282 -1.72 -87.30 -14.38
CA PHE A 282 -1.37 -88.60 -13.82
C PHE A 282 -0.94 -89.56 -14.93
N CYS A 283 -0.11 -90.53 -14.60
CA CYS A 283 0.44 -91.50 -15.55
C CYS A 283 0.27 -92.95 -15.07
N ILE A 284 0.32 -93.86 -16.04
CA ILE A 284 0.44 -95.31 -15.85
C ILE A 284 1.56 -95.85 -16.76
N GLY A 285 2.22 -96.92 -16.35
CA GLY A 285 3.15 -97.68 -17.19
C GLY A 285 2.61 -99.07 -17.51
N ALA A 286 2.83 -99.53 -18.75
CA ALA A 286 2.69 -100.93 -19.14
C ALA A 286 4.07 -101.51 -19.48
N GLU A 287 4.33 -102.76 -19.12
CA GLU A 287 5.58 -103.44 -19.45
C GLU A 287 5.70 -103.66 -20.97
N THR A 288 6.87 -103.34 -21.56
CA THR A 288 7.04 -103.38 -23.02
C THR A 288 7.07 -104.83 -23.52
N GLY A 289 5.92 -105.34 -23.98
CA GLY A 289 5.76 -106.72 -24.43
C GLY A 289 5.48 -107.73 -23.31
N GLY A 290 5.22 -107.27 -22.09
CA GLY A 290 4.80 -108.11 -20.95
C GLY A 290 3.32 -107.94 -20.61
N SER A 291 2.88 -108.61 -19.53
CA SER A 291 1.51 -108.50 -19.00
C SER A 291 1.38 -107.51 -17.84
N ARG A 292 2.50 -107.02 -17.29
CA ARG A 292 2.51 -106.23 -16.06
C ARG A 292 2.13 -104.79 -16.34
N THR A 293 1.28 -104.24 -15.47
CA THR A 293 0.90 -102.82 -15.49
C THR A 293 1.22 -102.18 -14.14
N SER A 294 1.57 -100.90 -14.14
CA SER A 294 1.70 -100.16 -12.89
C SER A 294 0.31 -99.79 -12.36
N ARG A 295 0.20 -99.58 -11.05
CA ARG A 295 -0.86 -98.73 -10.50
C ARG A 295 -0.68 -97.30 -11.02
N LEU A 296 -1.80 -96.59 -11.13
CA LEU A 296 -1.84 -95.17 -11.48
C LEU A 296 -0.96 -94.35 -10.52
N SER A 297 -0.33 -93.29 -11.04
CA SER A 297 0.37 -92.34 -10.18
C SER A 297 -0.58 -91.57 -9.27
N ASP A 298 -0.04 -90.98 -8.22
CA ASP A 298 -0.71 -89.86 -7.55
C ASP A 298 -0.96 -88.71 -8.55
N GLU A 299 -2.02 -87.94 -8.32
CA GLU A 299 -2.32 -86.75 -9.13
C GLU A 299 -1.32 -85.62 -8.85
N VAL A 300 -0.85 -84.98 -9.92
CA VAL A 300 0.10 -83.86 -9.84
C VAL A 300 -0.49 -82.65 -10.56
N THR A 301 -0.75 -81.59 -9.79
CA THR A 301 -1.34 -80.35 -10.28
C THR A 301 -0.26 -79.41 -10.83
N LEU A 302 -0.27 -79.19 -12.15
CA LEU A 302 0.48 -78.09 -12.77
C LEU A 302 -0.27 -76.78 -12.52
N THR A 303 0.33 -75.86 -11.77
CA THR A 303 -0.17 -74.49 -11.61
C THR A 303 0.64 -73.53 -12.47
N VAL A 304 -0.05 -72.72 -13.26
CA VAL A 304 0.57 -71.71 -14.15
C VAL A 304 0.02 -70.35 -13.77
N SER A 305 0.91 -69.40 -13.46
CA SER A 305 0.55 -68.06 -13.01
C SER A 305 1.00 -66.97 -13.99
N VAL A 306 0.24 -65.88 -14.09
CA VAL A 306 0.66 -64.68 -14.83
C VAL A 306 1.52 -63.81 -13.90
N PRO A 307 2.79 -63.52 -14.25
CA PRO A 307 3.66 -62.69 -13.42
C PRO A 307 3.21 -61.23 -13.45
N ARG A 308 2.60 -60.76 -12.36
CA ARG A 308 2.21 -59.36 -12.17
C ARG A 308 3.08 -58.73 -11.09
N ALA A 309 3.79 -57.65 -11.42
CA ALA A 309 4.43 -56.81 -10.42
C ALA A 309 3.38 -55.99 -9.66
N VAL A 310 3.65 -55.72 -8.38
CA VAL A 310 2.83 -54.89 -7.49
C VAL A 310 3.78 -53.96 -6.77
N LEU A 311 3.49 -52.65 -6.79
CA LEU A 311 4.32 -51.63 -6.19
C LEU A 311 3.64 -51.03 -4.95
N SER A 312 4.34 -51.11 -3.83
CA SER A 312 3.97 -50.55 -2.54
C SER A 312 5.01 -49.52 -2.07
N VAL A 313 4.67 -48.72 -1.05
CA VAL A 313 5.51 -47.65 -0.51
C VAL A 313 5.54 -47.78 1.00
N SER A 314 6.72 -47.67 1.62
CA SER A 314 6.89 -47.72 3.07
C SER A 314 7.90 -46.66 3.54
N PRO A 315 7.62 -45.91 4.64
CA PRO A 315 6.40 -45.97 5.43
C PRO A 315 5.20 -45.20 4.83
N GLN A 316 5.45 -44.17 4.01
CA GLN A 316 4.40 -43.26 3.52
C GLN A 316 4.74 -42.63 2.14
N LYS A 317 3.72 -42.09 1.44
CA LYS A 317 3.85 -41.50 0.09
C LYS A 317 4.11 -39.99 0.07
N TRP A 318 3.76 -39.30 1.16
CA TRP A 318 4.00 -37.88 1.36
C TRP A 318 5.21 -37.73 2.26
N LEU A 319 6.21 -36.98 1.82
CA LEU A 319 7.49 -36.83 2.48
C LEU A 319 7.81 -35.35 2.64
N THR A 320 8.60 -35.03 3.66
CA THR A 320 9.34 -33.78 3.78
C THR A 320 10.78 -33.99 3.29
N GLU A 321 11.46 -32.93 2.84
CA GLU A 321 12.88 -33.01 2.46
C GLU A 321 13.73 -33.57 3.60
N GLY A 322 14.59 -34.55 3.30
CA GLY A 322 15.36 -35.31 4.29
C GLY A 322 14.72 -36.63 4.75
N ASP A 323 13.41 -36.84 4.56
CA ASP A 323 12.78 -38.11 4.95
C ASP A 323 13.28 -39.29 4.09
N SER A 324 13.41 -40.47 4.70
CA SER A 324 13.75 -41.71 4.00
C SER A 324 12.50 -42.50 3.60
N VAL A 325 12.46 -43.04 2.38
CA VAL A 325 11.37 -43.90 1.89
C VAL A 325 11.92 -45.10 1.13
N THR A 326 11.22 -46.24 1.21
CA THR A 326 11.47 -47.41 0.36
C THR A 326 10.24 -47.72 -0.48
N LEU A 327 10.42 -47.69 -1.80
CA LEU A 327 9.52 -48.29 -2.76
C LEU A 327 9.76 -49.81 -2.78
N ILE A 328 8.71 -50.61 -2.62
CA ILE A 328 8.80 -52.08 -2.51
C ILE A 328 7.96 -52.70 -3.63
N CYS A 329 8.65 -53.29 -4.59
CA CYS A 329 8.12 -54.03 -5.73
C CYS A 329 8.13 -55.54 -5.44
N GLN A 330 7.01 -56.21 -5.69
CA GLN A 330 6.85 -57.65 -5.49
C GLN A 330 6.13 -58.28 -6.68
N VAL A 331 6.55 -59.47 -7.12
CA VAL A 331 5.81 -60.29 -8.09
C VAL A 331 4.81 -61.18 -7.34
N ASN A 332 3.55 -61.14 -7.75
CA ASN A 332 2.48 -61.95 -7.17
C ASN A 332 2.77 -63.46 -7.32
N GLY A 333 2.41 -64.26 -6.32
CA GLY A 333 2.77 -65.69 -6.21
C GLY A 333 4.16 -65.90 -5.62
N SER A 334 5.24 -65.43 -6.28
CA SER A 334 6.59 -65.39 -5.69
C SER A 334 7.52 -64.40 -6.38
N SER A 335 8.27 -63.67 -5.56
CA SER A 335 9.36 -62.76 -5.99
C SER A 335 10.75 -63.42 -6.01
N THR A 336 10.86 -64.72 -5.72
CA THR A 336 12.17 -65.42 -5.72
C THR A 336 12.72 -65.63 -7.14
N GLY A 337 14.00 -65.30 -7.34
CA GLY A 337 14.69 -65.46 -8.62
C GLY A 337 14.32 -64.44 -9.71
N TRP A 338 13.61 -63.38 -9.34
CA TRP A 338 13.32 -62.22 -10.21
C TRP A 338 14.35 -61.10 -9.97
N THR A 339 14.74 -60.40 -11.03
CA THR A 339 15.50 -59.14 -10.97
C THR A 339 14.63 -57.97 -11.38
N PHE A 340 14.67 -56.87 -10.63
CA PHE A 340 13.72 -55.77 -10.77
C PHE A 340 14.31 -54.59 -11.55
N SER A 341 13.47 -53.95 -12.37
CA SER A 341 13.76 -52.70 -13.09
C SER A 341 12.79 -51.61 -12.64
N TRP A 342 13.30 -50.39 -12.49
CA TRP A 342 12.55 -49.26 -11.93
C TRP A 342 12.37 -48.14 -12.95
N PHE A 343 11.14 -47.61 -13.03
CA PHE A 343 10.74 -46.61 -14.01
C PHE A 343 10.14 -45.40 -13.33
N THR A 344 10.50 -44.21 -13.81
CA THR A 344 9.75 -42.97 -13.56
C THR A 344 8.91 -42.65 -14.80
N LEU A 345 7.69 -42.14 -14.60
CA LEU A 345 6.80 -41.77 -15.69
C LEU A 345 6.94 -40.29 -16.02
N THR A 346 7.41 -39.99 -17.24
CA THR A 346 7.42 -38.63 -17.77
C THR A 346 6.28 -38.41 -18.76
N LEU A 347 5.73 -37.19 -18.79
CA LEU A 347 4.77 -36.77 -19.80
C LEU A 347 5.51 -36.20 -21.00
N SER A 348 5.53 -36.95 -22.11
CA SER A 348 6.02 -36.43 -23.39
C SER A 348 5.10 -35.33 -23.96
N SER A 349 5.63 -34.54 -24.91
CA SER A 349 4.87 -33.49 -25.62
C SER A 349 3.58 -33.98 -26.27
N ASP A 350 3.53 -35.27 -26.63
CA ASP A 350 2.40 -35.91 -27.31
C ASP A 350 1.33 -36.44 -26.34
N TYR A 351 1.35 -35.98 -25.07
CA TYR A 351 0.49 -36.46 -23.97
C TYR A 351 0.58 -37.96 -23.68
N ARG A 352 1.63 -38.63 -24.17
CA ARG A 352 1.91 -40.05 -23.87
C ARG A 352 2.87 -40.15 -22.69
N TYR A 353 2.53 -41.00 -21.73
CA TYR A 353 3.43 -41.35 -20.64
C TYR A 353 4.58 -42.20 -21.20
N HIS A 354 5.82 -41.77 -20.96
CA HIS A 354 7.01 -42.57 -21.23
C HIS A 354 7.50 -43.21 -19.92
N TYR A 355 8.10 -44.39 -20.01
CA TYR A 355 8.64 -45.12 -18.85
C TYR A 355 10.17 -45.02 -18.88
N ASP A 356 10.71 -43.97 -18.27
CA ASP A 356 12.16 -43.75 -18.21
C ASP A 356 12.80 -44.64 -17.14
N LEU A 357 13.76 -45.47 -17.56
CA LEU A 357 14.50 -46.35 -16.66
C LEU A 357 15.41 -45.52 -15.74
N LEU A 358 15.27 -45.67 -14.42
CA LEU A 358 16.14 -44.98 -13.46
C LEU A 358 17.58 -45.49 -13.57
N SER A 359 18.52 -44.62 -13.92
CA SER A 359 19.95 -44.93 -14.11
C SER A 359 20.64 -45.50 -12.87
N ASP A 360 20.19 -45.11 -11.69
CA ASP A 360 20.68 -45.60 -10.39
C ASP A 360 20.08 -46.97 -10.00
N SER A 361 19.11 -47.49 -10.77
CA SER A 361 18.52 -48.81 -10.54
C SER A 361 19.43 -49.93 -11.08
N SER A 362 20.46 -50.24 -10.30
CA SER A 362 21.21 -51.49 -10.48
C SER A 362 20.24 -52.68 -10.50
N ARG A 363 20.40 -53.61 -11.45
CA ARG A 363 19.55 -54.80 -11.62
C ARG A 363 19.80 -55.82 -10.49
N GLY A 364 19.39 -55.46 -9.28
CA GLY A 364 19.65 -56.19 -8.05
C GLY A 364 18.65 -57.33 -7.80
N ALA A 365 19.08 -58.29 -6.98
CA ALA A 365 18.25 -59.40 -6.49
C ALA A 365 17.30 -59.01 -5.34
N GLY A 366 16.86 -57.75 -5.31
CA GLY A 366 15.99 -57.20 -4.27
C GLY A 366 15.02 -56.17 -4.86
N GLY A 367 13.72 -56.37 -4.63
CA GLY A 367 12.66 -55.50 -5.14
C GLY A 367 12.49 -54.19 -4.38
N ASN A 368 13.54 -53.65 -3.76
CA ASN A 368 13.46 -52.44 -2.92
C ASN A 368 14.30 -51.31 -3.56
N TYR A 369 13.68 -50.16 -3.78
CA TYR A 369 14.38 -48.91 -4.15
C TYR A 369 14.21 -47.91 -3.00
N THR A 370 15.33 -47.56 -2.34
CA THR A 370 15.31 -46.70 -1.14
C THR A 370 15.90 -45.33 -1.45
N VAL A 371 15.09 -44.29 -1.29
CA VAL A 371 15.56 -42.90 -1.30
C VAL A 371 15.93 -42.56 0.14
N SER A 372 17.22 -42.43 0.41
CA SER A 372 17.76 -42.26 1.77
C SER A 372 17.53 -40.86 2.36
N SER A 373 17.29 -39.87 1.49
CA SER A 373 16.97 -38.48 1.83
C SER A 373 16.13 -37.89 0.71
N ALA A 374 14.86 -37.60 0.97
CA ALA A 374 13.95 -36.99 0.01
C ALA A 374 14.40 -35.56 -0.37
N ASP A 375 14.05 -35.16 -1.60
CA ASP A 375 14.41 -33.92 -2.29
C ASP A 375 13.30 -33.68 -3.31
N LEU A 376 12.94 -32.43 -3.59
CA LEU A 376 11.88 -32.07 -4.54
C LEU A 376 11.98 -32.82 -5.88
N LYS A 377 13.19 -33.09 -6.39
CA LYS A 377 13.43 -33.84 -7.64
C LYS A 377 12.97 -35.30 -7.62
N HIS A 378 12.73 -35.87 -6.44
CA HIS A 378 12.21 -37.23 -6.28
C HIS A 378 10.67 -37.27 -6.33
N THR A 379 9.99 -36.12 -6.40
CA THR A 379 8.54 -36.04 -6.66
C THR A 379 8.23 -36.55 -8.07
N GLY A 380 7.43 -37.61 -8.18
CA GLY A 380 7.19 -38.28 -9.44
C GLY A 380 6.30 -39.50 -9.31
N VAL A 381 5.89 -40.05 -10.47
CA VAL A 381 5.10 -41.28 -10.54
C VAL A 381 6.02 -42.43 -10.89
N TYR A 382 6.15 -43.38 -9.97
CA TYR A 382 7.04 -44.54 -10.09
C TYR A 382 6.26 -45.79 -10.48
N ALA A 383 6.93 -46.68 -11.23
CA ALA A 383 6.49 -48.04 -11.54
C ALA A 383 7.69 -48.99 -11.52
N CYS A 384 7.42 -50.29 -11.47
CA CYS A 384 8.44 -51.33 -11.57
C CYS A 384 8.00 -52.46 -12.50
N SER A 385 8.97 -53.21 -13.03
CA SER A 385 8.75 -54.53 -13.63
C SER A 385 9.83 -55.49 -13.16
N ALA A 386 9.62 -56.78 -13.39
CA ALA A 386 10.55 -57.84 -13.05
C ALA A 386 10.89 -58.68 -14.28
N GLU A 387 12.16 -59.06 -14.42
CA GLU A 387 12.63 -60.02 -15.42
C GLU A 387 13.17 -61.28 -14.73
N ARG A 388 13.01 -62.46 -15.36
CA ARG A 388 13.49 -63.75 -14.84
C ARG A 388 13.86 -64.69 -15.99
N GLY A 389 14.85 -65.56 -15.77
CA GLY A 389 15.26 -66.59 -16.74
C GLY A 389 16.13 -66.09 -17.91
N LYS A 390 16.43 -67.01 -18.84
CA LYS A 390 17.11 -66.75 -20.12
C LYS A 390 16.50 -67.67 -21.19
N PRO A 391 15.83 -67.17 -22.25
CA PRO A 391 15.52 -65.76 -22.51
C PRO A 391 14.73 -65.11 -21.37
N ALA A 392 14.78 -63.78 -21.28
CA ALA A 392 14.17 -63.04 -20.18
C ALA A 392 12.64 -63.03 -20.33
N TYR A 393 11.95 -63.61 -19.34
CA TYR A 393 10.51 -63.53 -19.18
C TYR A 393 10.19 -62.34 -18.28
N ASN A 394 9.34 -61.43 -18.76
CA ASN A 394 9.00 -60.20 -18.05
C ASN A 394 7.64 -60.32 -17.34
N SER A 395 7.50 -59.66 -16.20
CA SER A 395 6.21 -59.39 -15.59
C SER A 395 5.45 -58.32 -16.37
N ASP A 396 4.12 -58.26 -16.17
CA ASP A 396 3.39 -57.01 -16.38
C ASP A 396 4.02 -55.89 -15.53
N ILE A 397 3.99 -54.66 -16.04
CA ILE A 397 4.39 -53.45 -15.28
C ILE A 397 3.43 -53.29 -14.09
N SER A 398 3.96 -52.86 -12.95
CA SER A 398 3.20 -52.67 -11.73
C SER A 398 2.11 -51.60 -11.84
N ASN A 399 1.20 -51.57 -10.87
CA ASN A 399 0.50 -50.33 -10.55
C ASN A 399 1.51 -49.19 -10.34
N THR A 400 1.13 -47.97 -10.70
CA THR A 400 1.92 -46.78 -10.39
C THR A 400 1.78 -46.39 -8.92
N GLN A 401 2.76 -45.63 -8.41
CA GLN A 401 2.66 -44.90 -7.15
C GLN A 401 3.19 -43.48 -7.33
N LEU A 402 2.39 -42.49 -6.95
CA LEU A 402 2.86 -41.10 -6.81
C LEU A 402 3.64 -40.98 -5.50
N LEU A 403 4.88 -40.49 -5.60
CA LEU A 403 5.66 -39.99 -4.47
C LEU A 403 5.61 -38.46 -4.50
N TRP A 404 5.33 -37.83 -3.36
CA TRP A 404 5.24 -36.37 -3.27
C TRP A 404 6.12 -35.84 -2.14
N VAL A 405 7.15 -35.07 -2.51
CA VAL A 405 8.05 -34.41 -1.55
C VAL A 405 7.60 -32.96 -1.37
N THR A 406 7.32 -32.59 -0.13
CA THR A 406 7.06 -31.20 0.27
C THR A 406 8.33 -30.56 0.80
N GLU A 407 8.55 -29.31 0.41
CA GLU A 407 9.64 -28.48 0.91
C GLU A 407 9.46 -28.24 2.42
N ASN A 408 10.53 -28.28 3.22
CA ASN A 408 10.40 -28.14 4.68
C ASN A 408 9.75 -26.80 5.09
N PRO A 409 8.95 -26.76 6.18
CA PRO A 409 8.24 -25.54 6.58
C PRO A 409 9.26 -24.43 6.90
N LYS A 410 9.03 -23.21 6.44
CA LYS A 410 9.98 -22.10 6.66
C LYS A 410 9.72 -21.42 7.99
N ALA A 411 10.75 -21.26 8.83
CA ALA A 411 10.63 -20.47 10.05
C ALA A 411 10.39 -18.99 9.72
N ARG A 412 9.57 -18.32 10.53
CA ARG A 412 9.25 -16.89 10.37
C ARG A 412 9.60 -16.13 11.63
N VAL A 413 10.65 -15.31 11.55
CA VAL A 413 10.95 -14.31 12.59
C VAL A 413 9.97 -13.14 12.47
N SER A 414 9.52 -12.62 13.62
CA SER A 414 8.83 -11.34 13.72
C SER A 414 9.41 -10.51 14.88
N ILE A 415 9.55 -9.20 14.66
CA ILE A 415 9.91 -8.24 15.71
C ILE A 415 8.61 -7.64 16.28
N LYS A 416 8.50 -7.54 17.60
CA LYS A 416 7.47 -6.75 18.29
C LYS A 416 8.13 -5.72 19.21
N PRO A 417 7.87 -4.40 19.03
CA PRO A 417 7.11 -3.79 17.93
C PRO A 417 7.83 -3.92 16.57
N ALA A 418 7.08 -3.92 15.47
CA ALA A 418 7.62 -4.07 14.11
C ALA A 418 8.09 -2.74 13.48
N GLN A 419 8.45 -1.75 14.29
CA GLN A 419 8.92 -0.42 13.88
C GLN A 419 10.43 -0.28 14.12
N HIS A 420 11.02 0.85 13.71
CA HIS A 420 12.35 1.22 14.19
C HIS A 420 12.40 1.24 15.72
N VAL A 421 13.44 0.61 16.26
CA VAL A 421 13.64 0.42 17.69
C VAL A 421 14.61 1.48 18.18
N PHE A 422 14.26 2.13 19.29
CA PHE A 422 15.10 3.11 19.94
C PHE A 422 15.79 2.53 21.18
N ARG A 423 17.02 2.98 21.45
CA ARG A 423 17.75 2.62 22.67
C ARG A 423 16.89 2.88 23.92
N GLY A 424 16.76 1.86 24.78
CA GLY A 424 15.89 1.88 25.95
C GLY A 424 14.54 1.18 25.76
N GLU A 425 14.11 0.90 24.52
CA GLU A 425 12.86 0.17 24.28
C GLU A 425 12.95 -1.31 24.68
N THR A 426 11.78 -1.93 24.85
CA THR A 426 11.65 -3.37 24.99
C THR A 426 11.27 -3.98 23.64
N VAL A 427 12.04 -4.97 23.18
CA VAL A 427 11.80 -5.68 21.91
C VAL A 427 11.73 -7.16 22.13
N THR A 428 10.67 -7.79 21.63
CA THR A 428 10.58 -9.24 21.54
C THR A 428 10.81 -9.70 20.11
N LEU A 429 11.86 -10.49 19.89
CA LEU A 429 11.99 -11.32 18.70
C LEU A 429 11.19 -12.61 18.93
N ARG A 430 10.33 -12.98 17.98
CA ARG A 430 9.51 -14.20 18.03
C ARG A 430 9.75 -15.04 16.79
N CYS A 431 10.01 -16.33 16.97
CA CYS A 431 10.08 -17.31 15.90
C CYS A 431 8.79 -18.11 15.88
N ASP A 432 8.09 -18.11 14.74
CA ASP A 432 6.92 -18.98 14.52
C ASP A 432 7.22 -19.93 13.36
N VAL A 433 6.93 -21.23 13.55
CA VAL A 433 7.01 -22.26 12.50
C VAL A 433 5.61 -22.83 12.35
N TYR A 434 5.03 -22.66 11.16
CA TYR A 434 3.70 -23.16 10.84
C TYR A 434 3.82 -24.42 9.99
N SER A 435 3.31 -25.53 10.51
CA SER A 435 3.10 -26.79 9.78
C SER A 435 1.80 -27.40 10.27
N GLU A 436 1.03 -27.99 9.36
CA GLU A 436 -0.05 -28.87 9.75
C GLU A 436 0.53 -30.11 10.46
N GLY A 437 -0.22 -30.65 11.43
CA GLY A 437 0.15 -31.80 12.25
C GLY A 437 1.07 -31.52 13.45
N VAL A 438 1.89 -30.47 13.44
CA VAL A 438 2.91 -30.23 14.49
C VAL A 438 2.45 -29.22 15.53
N THR A 439 2.35 -29.64 16.80
CA THR A 439 1.85 -28.80 17.91
C THR A 439 2.94 -28.15 18.76
N SER A 440 4.20 -28.60 18.65
CA SER A 440 5.32 -28.11 19.46
C SER A 440 6.64 -28.15 18.68
N TRP A 441 7.40 -27.07 18.79
CA TRP A 441 8.73 -26.90 18.21
C TRP A 441 9.71 -26.46 19.29
N GLN A 442 10.92 -27.03 19.28
CA GLN A 442 12.09 -26.48 19.94
C GLN A 442 12.75 -25.47 19.00
N TYR A 443 13.13 -24.30 19.49
CA TYR A 443 13.67 -23.23 18.65
C TYR A 443 15.17 -23.07 18.89
N VAL A 444 15.90 -22.66 17.85
CA VAL A 444 17.30 -22.25 17.97
C VAL A 444 17.50 -20.96 17.18
N TRP A 445 18.00 -19.94 17.86
CA TRP A 445 18.32 -18.64 17.27
C TRP A 445 19.82 -18.48 17.04
N TYR A 446 20.17 -17.74 16.00
CA TYR A 446 21.53 -17.34 15.68
C TYR A 446 21.61 -15.82 15.47
N LYS A 447 22.70 -15.20 15.93
CA LYS A 447 23.08 -13.82 15.60
C LYS A 447 24.27 -13.85 14.64
N GLU A 448 24.21 -13.08 13.56
CA GLU A 448 25.29 -12.97 12.57
C GLU A 448 26.62 -12.60 13.25
N GLY A 449 27.72 -13.27 12.85
CA GLY A 449 29.05 -13.08 13.43
C GLY A 449 29.31 -13.66 14.83
N SER A 450 28.30 -14.13 15.56
CA SER A 450 28.48 -14.62 16.95
C SER A 450 29.02 -16.06 17.07
N GLY A 451 28.79 -16.90 16.05
CA GLY A 451 29.23 -18.30 16.00
C GLY A 451 28.64 -19.21 17.09
N ARG A 452 27.61 -18.77 17.83
CA ARG A 452 26.98 -19.50 18.93
C ARG A 452 25.46 -19.38 18.88
N VAL A 453 24.76 -20.31 19.55
CA VAL A 453 23.33 -20.19 19.79
C VAL A 453 23.06 -18.93 20.62
N PHE A 454 22.16 -18.09 20.12
CA PHE A 454 21.77 -16.83 20.76
C PHE A 454 20.65 -17.04 21.80
N SER A 455 19.70 -17.92 21.51
CA SER A 455 18.54 -18.23 22.35
C SER A 455 17.91 -19.55 21.90
N ASP A 456 17.28 -20.28 22.82
CA ASP A 456 16.52 -21.52 22.61
C ASP A 456 14.99 -21.32 22.77
N LEU A 457 14.58 -20.23 23.43
CA LEU A 457 13.18 -19.84 23.59
C LEU A 457 12.52 -19.43 22.26
N GLN A 458 11.21 -19.74 22.10
CA GLN A 458 10.38 -19.25 20.98
C GLN A 458 10.38 -17.71 20.87
N GLN A 459 10.47 -17.04 22.02
CA GLN A 459 10.48 -15.59 22.14
C GLN A 459 11.68 -15.15 22.98
N HIS A 460 12.46 -14.21 22.45
CA HIS A 460 13.56 -13.58 23.16
C HIS A 460 13.27 -12.09 23.33
N THR A 461 13.32 -11.58 24.56
CA THR A 461 12.96 -10.20 24.88
C THR A 461 14.15 -9.41 25.42
N PHE A 462 14.62 -8.44 24.65
CA PHE A 462 15.57 -7.42 25.09
C PHE A 462 14.82 -6.35 25.89
N SER A 463 15.31 -6.01 27.09
CA SER A 463 14.75 -4.93 27.91
C SER A 463 15.77 -4.45 28.95
N PRO A 464 16.41 -3.28 28.79
CA PRO A 464 16.36 -2.37 27.64
C PRO A 464 17.20 -2.86 26.45
N VAL A 465 16.82 -2.45 25.23
CA VAL A 465 17.64 -2.60 24.03
C VAL A 465 18.80 -1.58 24.00
N THR A 466 19.99 -2.04 23.58
CA THR A 466 21.24 -1.29 23.44
C THR A 466 21.79 -1.35 22.01
N GLU A 467 22.75 -0.48 21.65
CA GLU A 467 23.39 -0.50 20.32
C GLU A 467 24.11 -1.83 20.02
N SER A 468 24.61 -2.52 21.05
CA SER A 468 25.21 -3.86 20.94
C SER A 468 24.22 -4.97 20.56
N ASP A 469 22.92 -4.76 20.77
CA ASP A 469 21.88 -5.72 20.41
C ASP A 469 21.55 -5.68 18.91
N ALA A 470 21.92 -4.61 18.20
CA ALA A 470 21.77 -4.50 16.76
C ALA A 470 22.50 -5.61 16.00
N GLY A 471 22.02 -5.92 14.79
CA GLY A 471 22.55 -6.96 13.91
C GLY A 471 21.47 -7.85 13.33
N LYS A 472 21.86 -8.86 12.55
CA LYS A 472 20.91 -9.80 11.96
C LYS A 472 20.66 -11.02 12.84
N TYR A 473 19.40 -11.44 12.87
CA TYR A 473 18.91 -12.60 13.59
C TYR A 473 18.17 -13.53 12.65
N PHE A 474 18.38 -14.83 12.87
CA PHE A 474 17.74 -15.92 12.13
C PHE A 474 17.31 -16.99 13.14
N CYS A 475 16.24 -17.72 12.86
CA CYS A 475 15.82 -18.86 13.66
C CYS A 475 15.59 -20.12 12.82
N ILE A 476 15.65 -21.27 13.49
CA ILE A 476 15.22 -22.57 13.00
C ILE A 476 14.39 -23.26 14.09
N GLY A 477 13.44 -24.10 13.71
CA GLY A 477 12.70 -24.97 14.63
C GLY A 477 12.97 -26.44 14.34
N ALA A 478 13.09 -27.26 15.38
CA ALA A 478 13.03 -28.72 15.31
C ALA A 478 11.77 -29.21 16.03
N GLU A 479 11.10 -30.22 15.50
CA GLU A 479 9.89 -30.79 16.10
C GLU A 479 10.20 -31.45 17.45
N THR A 480 9.42 -31.14 18.49
CA THR A 480 9.69 -31.62 19.86
C THR A 480 9.48 -33.14 19.96
N GLY A 481 10.55 -33.91 19.75
CA GLY A 481 10.53 -35.38 19.73
C GLY A 481 10.23 -36.01 18.37
N GLY A 482 10.23 -35.21 17.29
CA GLY A 482 10.07 -35.68 15.91
C GLY A 482 11.38 -35.62 15.11
N SER A 483 11.31 -35.96 13.81
CA SER A 483 12.42 -35.85 12.86
C SER A 483 12.44 -34.52 12.09
N ARG A 484 11.34 -33.76 12.13
CA ARG A 484 11.11 -32.65 11.20
C ARG A 484 11.85 -31.39 11.65
N THR A 485 12.58 -30.77 10.72
CA THR A 485 13.22 -29.46 10.92
C THR A 485 12.63 -28.42 9.98
N SER A 486 12.44 -27.21 10.46
CA SER A 486 12.13 -26.08 9.59
C SER A 486 13.33 -25.74 8.72
N ARG A 487 13.10 -25.08 7.58
CA ARG A 487 14.17 -24.27 6.97
C ARG A 487 14.51 -23.09 7.88
N LEU A 488 15.73 -22.57 7.73
CA LEU A 488 16.15 -21.33 8.36
C LEU A 488 15.19 -20.19 7.96
N SER A 489 14.95 -19.26 8.87
CA SER A 489 14.16 -18.06 8.57
C SER A 489 14.85 -17.15 7.57
N ASP A 490 14.08 -16.25 6.94
CA ASP A 490 14.66 -15.04 6.34
C ASP A 490 15.45 -14.24 7.39
N GLU A 491 16.44 -13.48 6.93
CA GLU A 491 17.25 -12.64 7.81
C GLU A 491 16.48 -11.43 8.30
N VAL A 492 16.46 -11.22 9.62
CA VAL A 492 15.77 -10.09 10.24
C VAL A 492 16.79 -9.21 10.95
N THR A 493 17.00 -8.01 10.40
CA THR A 493 17.94 -7.02 10.95
C THR A 493 17.26 -6.22 12.06
N LEU A 494 17.69 -6.43 13.30
CA LEU A 494 17.36 -5.54 14.40
C LEU A 494 18.21 -4.27 14.26
N THR A 495 17.57 -3.17 13.88
CA THR A 495 18.20 -1.84 13.86
C THR A 495 17.89 -1.10 15.16
N VAL A 496 18.93 -0.67 15.88
CA VAL A 496 18.80 0.09 17.12
C VAL A 496 19.32 1.51 16.89
N SER A 497 18.43 2.48 17.03
CA SER A 497 18.72 3.89 16.80
C SER A 497 18.78 4.68 18.11
N VAL A 498 19.67 5.66 18.18
CA VAL A 498 19.63 6.69 19.23
C VAL A 498 18.61 7.75 18.81
N PRO A 499 17.54 8.01 19.59
CA PRO A 499 16.52 9.00 19.22
C PRO A 499 17.11 10.41 19.25
N ARG A 500 17.13 11.07 18.08
CA ARG A 500 17.59 12.45 17.90
C ARG A 500 16.46 13.29 17.33
N ALA A 501 16.04 14.31 18.07
CA ALA A 501 15.12 15.31 17.54
C ALA A 501 15.86 16.26 16.57
N VAL A 502 15.14 16.71 15.54
CA VAL A 502 15.58 17.70 14.55
C VAL A 502 14.45 18.70 14.39
N LEU A 503 14.79 19.99 14.43
CA LEU A 503 13.82 21.08 14.34
C LEU A 503 13.97 21.85 13.04
N SER A 504 12.89 21.90 12.27
CA SER A 504 12.75 22.67 11.03
C SER A 504 11.66 23.75 11.17
N VAL A 505 11.63 24.69 10.24
CA VAL A 505 10.69 25.82 10.23
C VAL A 505 10.08 25.91 8.84
N SER A 506 8.76 26.06 8.76
CA SER A 506 8.03 26.18 7.51
C SER A 506 6.95 27.28 7.59
N PRO A 507 6.82 28.18 6.61
CA PRO A 507 7.63 28.25 5.38
C PRO A 507 8.99 28.95 5.58
N GLN A 508 9.12 29.87 6.55
CA GLN A 508 10.31 30.72 6.71
C GLN A 508 10.54 31.15 8.17
N LYS A 509 11.76 31.62 8.49
CA LYS A 509 12.18 32.04 9.84
C LYS A 509 11.99 33.53 10.15
N TRP A 510 11.92 34.35 9.11
CA TRP A 510 11.66 35.79 9.17
C TRP A 510 10.20 36.02 8.84
N LEU A 511 9.49 36.69 9.72
CA LEU A 511 8.03 36.86 9.65
C LEU A 511 7.68 38.33 9.82
N THR A 512 6.61 38.76 9.17
CA THR A 512 5.89 39.99 9.51
C THR A 512 4.75 39.71 10.48
N GLU A 513 4.32 40.71 11.26
CA GLU A 513 3.15 40.54 12.13
C GLU A 513 1.92 40.07 11.34
N GLY A 514 1.23 39.06 11.86
CA GLY A 514 0.12 38.38 11.19
C GLY A 514 0.50 37.19 10.30
N ASP A 515 1.79 36.98 9.96
CA ASP A 515 2.20 35.77 9.23
C ASP A 515 1.98 34.51 10.08
N SER A 516 1.70 33.37 9.43
CA SER A 516 1.62 32.07 10.09
C SER A 516 2.89 31.25 9.86
N VAL A 517 3.34 30.54 10.88
CA VAL A 517 4.52 29.66 10.83
C VAL A 517 4.28 28.36 11.57
N THR A 518 4.88 27.29 11.07
CA THR A 518 4.93 25.99 11.76
C THR A 518 6.39 25.65 12.08
N LEU A 519 6.68 25.51 13.38
CA LEU A 519 7.88 24.82 13.84
C LEU A 519 7.60 23.31 13.78
N ILE A 520 8.44 22.56 13.06
CA ILE A 520 8.23 21.14 12.81
C ILE A 520 9.40 20.35 13.42
N CYS A 521 9.11 19.67 14.53
CA CYS A 521 10.01 18.77 15.23
C CYS A 521 9.82 17.33 14.72
N GLN A 522 10.91 16.65 14.38
CA GLN A 522 10.90 15.27 13.93
C GLN A 522 11.98 14.45 14.65
N VAL A 523 11.72 13.17 14.89
CA VAL A 523 12.74 12.24 15.42
C VAL A 523 13.31 11.44 14.25
N ASN A 524 14.63 11.46 14.08
CA ASN A 524 15.31 10.70 13.03
C ASN A 524 14.96 9.19 13.13
N GLY A 525 14.55 8.61 12.01
CA GLY A 525 14.04 7.23 11.92
C GLY A 525 12.51 7.17 11.90
N SER A 526 11.84 7.61 12.98
CA SER A 526 10.38 7.77 12.98
C SER A 526 9.89 8.68 14.11
N SER A 527 9.02 9.63 13.77
CA SER A 527 8.28 10.49 14.71
C SER A 527 6.99 9.87 15.25
N THR A 528 6.63 8.63 14.86
CA THR A 528 5.35 8.02 15.27
C THR A 528 5.35 7.56 16.73
N GLY A 529 4.26 7.85 17.46
CA GLY A 529 4.10 7.43 18.87
C GLY A 529 4.99 8.17 19.87
N TRP A 530 5.66 9.25 19.45
CA TRP A 530 6.37 10.16 20.33
C TRP A 530 5.46 11.29 20.84
N THR A 531 5.65 11.73 22.07
CA THR A 531 5.10 12.98 22.61
C THR A 531 6.18 14.05 22.56
N PHE A 532 5.90 15.17 21.92
CA PHE A 532 6.86 16.27 21.74
C PHE A 532 6.71 17.29 22.85
N SER A 533 7.83 17.85 23.32
CA SER A 533 7.91 18.95 24.28
C SER A 533 8.70 20.11 23.69
N TRP A 534 8.24 21.34 23.91
CA TRP A 534 8.77 22.55 23.28
C TRP A 534 9.40 23.50 24.29
N PHE A 535 10.56 24.05 23.91
CA PHE A 535 11.40 24.88 24.76
C PHE A 535 11.77 26.18 24.06
N THR A 536 11.73 27.30 24.79
CA THR A 536 12.46 28.53 24.45
C THR A 536 13.79 28.54 25.19
N LEU A 537 14.86 28.99 24.52
CA LEU A 537 16.12 29.27 25.20
C LEU A 537 16.10 30.71 25.73
N THR A 538 16.27 30.86 27.04
CA THR A 538 16.65 32.14 27.64
C THR A 538 18.15 32.13 27.92
N LEU A 539 18.84 33.22 27.53
CA LEU A 539 20.25 33.40 27.82
C LEU A 539 20.40 33.92 29.26
N SER A 540 20.71 33.01 30.17
CA SER A 540 21.01 33.33 31.56
C SER A 540 22.30 34.16 31.66
N SER A 541 22.37 35.04 32.67
CA SER A 541 23.55 35.87 32.95
C SER A 541 24.79 35.08 33.41
N ASP A 542 24.65 33.78 33.69
CA ASP A 542 25.78 32.86 33.92
C ASP A 542 26.33 32.22 32.63
N ASN A 543 25.79 32.60 31.46
CA ASN A 543 26.14 32.07 30.14
C ASN A 543 25.79 30.58 29.95
N SER A 544 24.90 30.02 30.78
CA SER A 544 24.25 28.73 30.53
C SER A 544 22.99 28.89 29.67
N ASN A 545 22.72 27.89 28.82
CA ASN A 545 21.48 27.83 28.05
C ASN A 545 20.37 27.28 28.94
N HIS A 546 19.47 28.15 29.44
CA HIS A 546 18.28 27.70 30.15
C HIS A 546 17.19 27.33 29.13
N TYR A 547 16.52 26.19 29.34
CA TYR A 547 15.50 25.65 28.43
C TYR A 547 14.14 25.74 29.10
N ASP A 548 13.46 26.87 28.94
CA ASP A 548 12.14 27.13 29.49
C ASP A 548 11.05 26.41 28.69
N LEU A 549 10.18 25.65 29.35
CA LEU A 549 9.03 24.98 28.73
C LEU A 549 7.94 26.01 28.37
N LEU A 550 7.56 26.06 27.08
CA LEU A 550 6.58 27.03 26.56
C LEU A 550 5.21 26.95 27.26
N SER A 551 4.69 25.73 27.40
CA SER A 551 3.50 25.39 28.20
C SER A 551 3.29 23.88 28.21
N ASP A 552 2.59 23.33 29.21
CA ASP A 552 2.13 21.93 29.14
C ASP A 552 1.12 21.71 27.98
N SER A 553 0.39 22.77 27.55
CA SER A 553 -0.49 22.71 26.37
C SER A 553 0.25 22.60 25.03
N SER A 554 1.58 22.80 25.01
CA SER A 554 2.42 22.54 23.84
C SER A 554 2.79 21.05 23.70
N ARG A 555 2.52 20.22 24.72
CA ARG A 555 2.87 18.79 24.70
C ARG A 555 1.81 17.99 23.97
N GLY A 556 2.22 17.24 22.94
CA GLY A 556 1.29 16.51 22.09
C GLY A 556 1.94 15.46 21.20
N ALA A 557 1.11 14.60 20.62
CA ALA A 557 1.53 13.56 19.66
C ALA A 557 1.82 14.13 18.25
N GLY A 558 1.46 15.38 17.99
CA GLY A 558 1.85 16.10 16.78
C GLY A 558 3.12 16.90 17.01
N GLY A 559 4.19 16.60 16.28
CA GLY A 559 5.46 17.33 16.33
C GLY A 559 5.43 18.72 15.70
N ASN A 560 4.27 19.36 15.58
CA ASN A 560 4.08 20.66 14.94
C ASN A 560 3.61 21.69 15.96
N TYR A 561 4.38 22.76 16.16
CA TYR A 561 3.96 23.94 16.90
C TYR A 561 3.64 25.08 15.92
N THR A 562 2.36 25.39 15.78
CA THR A 562 1.84 26.40 14.84
C THR A 562 1.60 27.72 15.55
N VAL A 563 2.32 28.77 15.16
CA VAL A 563 1.95 30.16 15.47
C VAL A 563 1.09 30.65 14.31
N SER A 564 -0.22 30.74 14.55
CA SER A 564 -1.23 31.09 13.52
C SER A 564 -1.31 32.59 13.21
N SER A 565 -0.73 33.43 14.06
CA SER A 565 -0.53 34.87 13.84
C SER A 565 0.73 35.32 14.58
N ALA A 566 1.77 35.68 13.84
CA ALA A 566 3.01 36.20 14.39
C ALA A 566 2.82 37.57 15.05
N ASP A 567 3.61 37.81 16.09
CA ASP A 567 3.57 38.94 17.03
C ASP A 567 4.99 39.05 17.60
N LEU A 568 5.47 40.27 17.88
CA LEU A 568 6.83 40.52 18.35
C LEU A 568 7.29 39.60 19.49
N LYS A 569 6.40 39.20 20.42
CA LYS A 569 6.70 38.30 21.55
C LYS A 569 7.09 36.87 21.14
N HIS A 570 6.81 36.47 19.91
CA HIS A 570 7.21 35.16 19.37
C HIS A 570 8.66 35.16 18.83
N THR A 571 9.34 36.31 18.80
CA THR A 571 10.77 36.41 18.49
C THR A 571 11.58 35.72 19.58
N GLY A 572 12.35 34.69 19.22
CA GLY A 572 13.05 33.87 20.19
C GLY A 572 13.75 32.65 19.58
N VAL A 573 14.55 31.96 20.40
CA VAL A 573 15.25 30.74 20.00
C VAL A 573 14.49 29.53 20.52
N TYR A 574 13.99 28.71 19.60
CA TYR A 574 13.18 27.52 19.91
C TYR A 574 14.00 26.24 19.78
N ALA A 575 13.68 25.26 20.62
CA ALA A 575 14.15 23.88 20.55
C ALA A 575 13.01 22.91 20.91
N CYS A 576 13.17 21.63 20.59
CA CYS A 576 12.23 20.58 20.97
C CYS A 576 12.96 19.33 21.48
N SER A 577 12.25 18.51 22.25
CA SER A 577 12.61 17.12 22.54
C SER A 577 11.38 16.23 22.39
N ALA A 578 11.58 14.92 22.41
CA ALA A 578 10.53 13.93 22.33
C ALA A 578 10.68 12.85 23.41
N GLU A 579 9.58 12.44 24.02
CA GLU A 579 9.49 11.35 24.99
C GLU A 579 8.58 10.23 24.47
N ARG A 580 8.91 8.96 24.73
CA ARG A 580 8.12 7.79 24.32
C ARG A 580 8.28 6.67 25.36
N GLY A 581 7.28 5.80 25.42
CA GLY A 581 7.27 4.61 26.30
C GLY A 581 6.99 4.87 27.78
N LYS A 582 7.07 3.79 28.58
CA LYS A 582 6.99 3.78 30.06
C LYS A 582 7.94 2.68 30.59
N PRO A 583 9.00 2.99 31.36
CA PRO A 583 9.48 4.35 31.69
C PRO A 583 9.79 5.18 30.44
N ALA A 584 9.65 6.49 30.54
CA ALA A 584 9.86 7.39 29.41
C ALA A 584 11.35 7.45 29.04
N PHE A 585 11.66 7.21 27.77
CA PHE A 585 12.97 7.45 27.19
C PHE A 585 12.92 8.68 26.29
N ASN A 586 13.92 9.54 26.43
CA ASN A 586 13.95 10.86 25.82
C ASN A 586 14.88 10.88 24.61
N SER A 587 14.49 11.62 23.57
CA SER A 587 15.40 12.02 22.50
C SER A 587 16.49 12.96 23.03
N THR A 588 17.59 13.10 22.30
CA THR A 588 18.40 14.31 22.44
C THR A 588 17.56 15.54 22.12
N ILE A 589 17.83 16.68 22.76
CA ILE A 589 17.27 17.98 22.38
C ILE A 589 17.68 18.29 20.93
N SER A 590 16.80 18.94 20.17
CA SER A 590 17.03 19.29 18.77
C SER A 590 18.11 20.35 18.58
N ASN A 591 18.50 20.57 17.32
CA ASN A 591 19.09 21.85 16.94
C ASN A 591 18.13 23.00 17.31
N THR A 592 18.70 24.16 17.63
CA THR A 592 17.95 25.39 17.87
C THR A 592 17.51 26.03 16.55
N GLN A 593 16.42 26.81 16.57
CA GLN A 593 16.03 27.71 15.48
C GLN A 593 15.64 29.08 16.04
N LEU A 594 16.25 30.14 15.51
CA LEU A 594 15.82 31.52 15.77
C LEU A 594 14.59 31.82 14.89
N LEU A 595 13.52 32.31 15.52
CA LEU A 595 12.38 32.94 14.86
C LEU A 595 12.47 34.45 15.07
N TRP A 596 12.22 35.23 14.02
CA TRP A 596 12.33 36.69 14.06
C TRP A 596 11.10 37.35 13.44
N VAL A 597 10.39 38.17 14.22
CA VAL A 597 9.18 38.88 13.77
C VAL A 597 9.48 40.37 13.62
N THR A 598 9.05 40.96 12.50
CA THR A 598 9.16 42.41 12.21
C THR A 598 7.79 43.07 12.07
N GLU A 599 7.69 44.32 12.53
CA GLU A 599 6.52 45.18 12.35
C GLU A 599 6.25 45.46 10.85
N ASN A 600 4.99 45.71 10.48
CA ASN A 600 4.62 46.00 9.10
C ASN A 600 4.93 47.47 8.71
N PRO A 601 5.23 47.77 7.43
CA PRO A 601 5.52 49.14 7.00
C PRO A 601 4.28 50.04 7.15
N LYS A 602 4.46 51.31 7.53
CA LYS A 602 3.35 52.28 7.61
C LYS A 602 3.20 53.07 6.30
N ALA A 603 1.97 53.17 5.79
CA ALA A 603 1.68 54.04 4.65
C ALA A 603 1.74 55.53 5.03
N THR A 604 2.15 56.38 4.09
CA THR A 604 2.19 57.83 4.23
C THR A 604 1.35 58.51 3.14
N VAL A 605 0.63 59.58 3.51
CA VAL A 605 -0.18 60.37 2.57
C VAL A 605 0.38 61.79 2.47
N SER A 606 0.56 62.28 1.25
CA SER A 606 0.88 63.67 0.95
C SER A 606 -0.17 64.30 0.05
N ILE A 607 -0.38 65.62 0.19
CA ILE A 607 -1.30 66.42 -0.62
C ILE A 607 -0.52 67.55 -1.26
N LYS A 608 -0.63 67.73 -2.58
CA LYS A 608 0.01 68.80 -3.34
C LYS A 608 -1.04 69.63 -4.10
N PRO A 609 -0.97 70.97 -4.10
CA PRO A 609 0.08 71.80 -3.50
C PRO A 609 -0.07 72.02 -1.98
N ALA A 610 -1.28 71.95 -1.42
CA ALA A 610 -1.55 72.20 0.01
C ALA A 610 -2.82 71.47 0.50
N GLN A 611 -3.01 71.37 1.81
CA GLN A 611 -4.21 70.77 2.45
C GLN A 611 -5.46 71.68 2.40
N HIS A 612 -5.27 72.98 2.21
CA HIS A 612 -6.34 73.96 2.03
C HIS A 612 -6.28 74.53 0.61
N VAL A 613 -7.31 74.25 -0.17
CA VAL A 613 -7.48 74.70 -1.55
C VAL A 613 -8.79 75.44 -1.72
N PHE A 614 -8.88 76.29 -2.75
CA PHE A 614 -10.11 76.96 -3.11
C PHE A 614 -10.86 76.21 -4.21
N ARG A 615 -12.19 76.38 -4.25
CA ARG A 615 -13.04 75.83 -5.32
C ARG A 615 -12.50 76.23 -6.70
N GLY A 616 -12.35 75.25 -7.59
CA GLY A 616 -11.78 75.44 -8.93
C GLY A 616 -10.28 75.15 -9.06
N GLU A 617 -9.55 74.99 -7.95
CA GLU A 617 -8.15 74.57 -7.99
C GLU A 617 -7.98 73.10 -8.41
N THR A 618 -6.72 72.67 -8.60
CA THR A 618 -6.35 71.27 -8.79
C THR A 618 -5.54 70.79 -7.59
N VAL A 619 -5.86 69.61 -7.06
CA VAL A 619 -5.13 69.01 -5.94
C VAL A 619 -4.88 67.53 -6.18
N THR A 620 -3.66 67.07 -5.89
CA THR A 620 -3.25 65.66 -6.00
C THR A 620 -2.95 65.10 -4.63
N LEU A 621 -3.62 64.00 -4.29
CA LEU A 621 -3.33 63.16 -3.14
C LEU A 621 -2.40 62.03 -3.59
N ARG A 622 -1.35 61.74 -2.83
CA ARG A 622 -0.39 60.67 -3.11
C ARG A 622 -0.17 59.80 -1.89
N CYS A 623 -0.19 58.48 -2.08
CA CYS A 623 0.16 57.48 -1.09
C CYS A 623 1.56 56.94 -1.39
N ASP A 624 2.41 56.81 -0.38
CA ASP A 624 3.73 56.19 -0.48
C ASP A 624 3.94 55.20 0.67
N VAL A 625 4.35 53.97 0.34
CA VAL A 625 4.69 52.91 1.27
C VAL A 625 6.15 52.53 1.06
N TYR A 626 6.97 52.71 2.09
CA TYR A 626 8.39 52.37 2.06
C TYR A 626 8.62 51.06 2.81
N SER A 627 9.24 50.10 2.14
CA SER A 627 9.64 48.80 2.71
C SER A 627 10.77 48.23 1.87
N GLU A 628 11.76 47.61 2.50
CA GLU A 628 12.82 46.90 1.77
C GLU A 628 12.26 45.60 1.15
N GLY A 629 12.75 45.28 -0.05
CA GLY A 629 12.35 44.11 -0.84
C GLY A 629 11.08 44.26 -1.68
N VAL A 630 10.13 45.15 -1.34
CA VAL A 630 8.86 45.28 -2.08
C VAL A 630 8.98 46.28 -3.23
N THR A 631 8.90 45.80 -4.48
CA THR A 631 9.03 46.64 -5.68
C THR A 631 7.71 47.16 -6.24
N SER A 632 6.56 46.59 -5.86
CA SER A 632 5.25 47.00 -6.36
C SER A 632 4.12 46.84 -5.34
N TRP A 633 3.52 47.97 -4.97
CA TRP A 633 2.33 48.04 -4.13
C TRP A 633 1.07 48.26 -4.99
N GLN A 634 -0.01 47.57 -4.66
CA GLN A 634 -1.38 47.96 -4.98
C GLN A 634 -1.88 48.88 -3.87
N TYR A 635 -2.37 50.07 -4.21
CA TYR A 635 -2.82 51.06 -3.23
C TYR A 635 -4.33 50.96 -3.05
N VAL A 636 -4.82 51.26 -1.85
CA VAL A 636 -6.26 51.32 -1.56
C VAL A 636 -6.55 52.55 -0.71
N TRP A 637 -7.29 53.50 -1.27
CA TRP A 637 -7.72 54.72 -0.60
C TRP A 637 -9.14 54.61 -0.05
N TYR A 638 -9.40 55.36 1.02
CA TYR A 638 -10.74 55.57 1.58
C TYR A 638 -10.97 57.05 1.88
N LYS A 639 -12.23 57.48 1.71
CA LYS A 639 -12.75 58.72 2.30
C LYS A 639 -13.48 58.36 3.60
N GLU A 640 -13.25 59.11 4.67
CA GLU A 640 -13.94 58.88 5.94
C GLU A 640 -15.46 59.01 5.76
N GLY A 641 -16.19 57.96 6.14
CA GLY A 641 -17.65 57.87 5.98
C GLY A 641 -18.15 57.26 4.67
N SER A 642 -17.32 57.07 3.62
CA SER A 642 -17.82 56.56 2.33
C SER A 642 -18.06 55.05 2.28
N GLY A 643 -17.41 54.28 3.16
CA GLY A 643 -17.47 52.81 3.25
C GLY A 643 -16.83 52.05 2.07
N ARG A 644 -16.91 52.61 0.86
CA ARG A 644 -16.33 52.11 -0.39
C ARG A 644 -14.90 52.63 -0.58
N VAL A 645 -14.10 51.85 -1.31
CA VAL A 645 -12.79 52.28 -1.84
C VAL A 645 -12.97 53.55 -2.68
N PHE A 646 -12.13 54.55 -2.43
CA PHE A 646 -12.16 55.84 -3.11
C PHE A 646 -11.34 55.82 -4.41
N SER A 647 -10.17 55.15 -4.39
CA SER A 647 -9.30 54.96 -5.54
C SER A 647 -8.28 53.84 -5.25
N ASP A 648 -7.76 53.22 -6.30
CA ASP A 648 -6.74 52.17 -6.31
C ASP A 648 -5.35 52.66 -6.81
N LEU A 649 -5.29 53.90 -7.30
CA LEU A 649 -4.10 54.52 -7.85
C LEU A 649 -3.16 55.06 -6.74
N GLN A 650 -1.85 55.04 -6.97
CA GLN A 650 -0.88 55.67 -6.07
C GLN A 650 -1.13 57.18 -5.90
N GLN A 651 -1.63 57.83 -6.96
CA GLN A 651 -1.93 59.26 -6.99
C GLN A 651 -3.34 59.48 -7.54
N HIS A 652 -4.12 60.32 -6.87
CA HIS A 652 -5.46 60.72 -7.27
C HIS A 652 -5.54 62.25 -7.38
N THR A 653 -6.00 62.77 -8.52
CA THR A 653 -6.05 64.21 -8.80
C THR A 653 -7.48 64.67 -9.02
N PHE A 654 -7.91 65.65 -8.23
CA PHE A 654 -9.16 66.38 -8.46
C PHE A 654 -8.87 67.63 -9.30
N SER A 655 -9.60 67.81 -10.40
CA SER A 655 -9.53 69.00 -11.25
C SER A 655 -10.83 69.20 -12.06
N PRO A 656 -11.66 70.21 -11.76
CA PRO A 656 -11.58 71.15 -10.64
C PRO A 656 -12.00 70.53 -9.30
N VAL A 657 -11.43 71.03 -8.19
CA VAL A 657 -11.85 70.70 -6.82
C VAL A 657 -13.17 71.41 -6.47
N THR A 658 -14.07 70.68 -5.82
CA THR A 658 -15.40 71.13 -5.36
C THR A 658 -15.59 70.92 -3.86
N GLU A 659 -16.58 71.58 -3.26
CA GLU A 659 -16.88 71.49 -1.82
C GLU A 659 -17.20 70.06 -1.36
N SER A 660 -17.74 69.21 -2.25
CA SER A 660 -17.98 67.79 -2.00
C SER A 660 -16.71 66.92 -1.94
N ASP A 661 -15.58 67.42 -2.43
CA ASP A 661 -14.29 66.72 -2.35
C ASP A 661 -13.64 66.86 -0.97
N ALA A 662 -14.04 67.86 -0.16
CA ALA A 662 -13.57 68.03 1.21
C ALA A 662 -13.85 66.79 2.10
N GLY A 663 -12.95 66.50 3.04
CA GLY A 663 -13.07 65.37 3.97
C GLY A 663 -11.71 64.77 4.38
N LYS A 664 -11.73 63.71 5.19
CA LYS A 664 -10.50 63.00 5.59
C LYS A 664 -10.23 61.81 4.69
N TYR A 665 -8.99 61.69 4.24
CA TYR A 665 -8.51 60.63 3.36
C TYR A 665 -7.39 59.83 4.04
N PHE A 666 -7.36 58.53 3.80
CA PHE A 666 -6.29 57.63 4.23
C PHE A 666 -6.10 56.50 3.22
N CYS A 667 -4.91 55.91 3.19
CA CYS A 667 -4.57 54.78 2.31
C CYS A 667 -3.91 53.63 3.08
N TYR A 668 -3.82 52.47 2.43
CA TYR A 668 -2.82 51.45 2.71
C TYR A 668 -2.33 50.80 1.41
N GLY A 669 -1.23 50.05 1.47
CA GLY A 669 -0.72 49.25 0.37
C GLY A 669 -0.85 47.75 0.65
N ALA A 670 -1.13 46.96 -0.38
CA ALA A 670 -0.97 45.51 -0.41
C ALA A 670 0.10 45.14 -1.47
N GLU A 671 0.94 44.15 -1.20
CA GLU A 671 1.98 43.71 -2.13
C GLU A 671 1.37 43.02 -3.35
N ARG A 672 1.80 43.39 -4.57
CA ARG A 672 1.23 42.85 -5.81
C ARG A 672 1.61 41.38 -6.00
N GLY A 673 0.74 40.48 -5.53
CA GLY A 673 0.95 39.02 -5.59
C GLY A 673 1.67 38.42 -4.38
N GLY A 674 1.87 39.21 -3.31
CA GLY A 674 2.39 38.76 -2.03
C GLY A 674 1.33 38.78 -0.92
N SER A 675 1.69 38.38 0.29
CA SER A 675 0.83 38.47 1.49
C SER A 675 0.95 39.79 2.24
N ARG A 676 2.02 40.56 2.00
CA ARG A 676 2.39 41.71 2.85
C ARG A 676 1.42 42.87 2.67
N THR A 677 1.02 43.49 3.78
CA THR A 677 0.19 44.69 3.78
C THR A 677 0.81 45.77 4.67
N SER A 678 0.59 47.04 4.32
CA SER A 678 1.02 48.15 5.15
C SER A 678 -0.01 48.45 6.25
N HIS A 679 0.43 48.99 7.38
CA HIS A 679 -0.50 49.71 8.26
C HIS A 679 -1.12 50.90 7.49
N ARG A 680 -2.36 51.25 7.85
CA ARG A 680 -3.05 52.41 7.28
C ARG A 680 -2.30 53.69 7.61
N SER A 681 -2.34 54.64 6.67
CA SER A 681 -1.79 55.97 6.88
C SER A 681 -2.54 56.72 7.97
N ASP A 682 -1.88 57.73 8.52
CA ASP A 682 -2.58 58.78 9.26
C ASP A 682 -3.61 59.47 8.33
N LYS A 683 -4.71 59.96 8.91
CA LYS A 683 -5.80 60.59 8.17
C LYS A 683 -5.44 62.03 7.84
N VAL A 684 -5.36 62.37 6.55
CA VAL A 684 -5.11 63.75 6.10
C VAL A 684 -6.42 64.39 5.65
N THR A 685 -6.68 65.61 6.11
CA THR A 685 -7.90 66.35 5.77
C THR A 685 -7.66 67.22 4.54
N LEU A 686 -8.46 67.02 3.49
CA LEU A 686 -8.60 67.97 2.39
C LEU A 686 -9.68 68.99 2.78
N THR A 687 -9.32 70.27 2.79
CA THR A 687 -10.25 71.38 3.05
C THR A 687 -10.44 72.20 1.77
N VAL A 688 -11.70 72.49 1.44
CA VAL A 688 -12.10 73.21 0.23
C VAL A 688 -12.95 74.41 0.62
N SER A 689 -12.51 75.60 0.21
CA SER A 689 -13.15 76.87 0.57
C SER A 689 -13.61 77.68 -0.65
N VAL A 690 -14.67 78.46 -0.49
CA VAL A 690 -15.08 79.46 -1.49
C VAL A 690 -14.37 80.78 -1.19
N PRO A 691 -13.64 81.38 -2.14
CA PRO A 691 -12.89 82.61 -1.90
C PRO A 691 -13.82 83.82 -1.72
N ARG A 692 -13.68 84.50 -0.58
CA ARG A 692 -14.45 85.70 -0.22
C ARG A 692 -13.51 86.83 0.15
N ALA A 693 -13.60 87.97 -0.54
CA ALA A 693 -12.88 89.18 -0.16
C ALA A 693 -13.60 89.91 0.99
N VAL A 694 -12.83 90.58 1.83
CA VAL A 694 -13.28 91.42 2.96
C VAL A 694 -12.45 92.71 2.94
N LEU A 695 -13.08 93.85 3.15
CA LEU A 695 -12.44 95.17 3.11
C LEU A 695 -12.51 95.87 4.46
N SER A 696 -11.35 96.34 4.92
CA SER A 696 -11.14 97.12 6.15
C SER A 696 -10.39 98.42 5.86
N VAL A 697 -10.33 99.33 6.84
CA VAL A 697 -9.69 100.66 6.74
C VAL A 697 -8.80 100.85 7.96
N SER A 698 -7.60 101.42 7.78
CA SER A 698 -6.65 101.69 8.86
C SER A 698 -5.87 102.99 8.59
N PRO A 699 -5.66 103.87 9.60
CA PRO A 699 -6.10 103.73 10.98
C PRO A 699 -7.57 104.07 11.21
N GLN A 700 -8.15 104.97 10.41
CA GLN A 700 -9.51 105.49 10.62
C GLN A 700 -10.22 105.81 9.29
N LYS A 701 -11.56 105.92 9.32
CA LYS A 701 -12.40 106.26 8.16
C LYS A 701 -12.61 107.77 7.96
N TRP A 702 -12.42 108.55 9.02
CA TRP A 702 -12.56 110.00 9.08
C TRP A 702 -11.19 110.62 9.10
N LEU A 703 -10.90 111.53 8.16
CA LEU A 703 -9.56 112.08 7.93
C LEU A 703 -9.62 113.60 7.85
N THR A 704 -8.52 114.26 8.22
CA THR A 704 -8.22 115.63 7.80
C THR A 704 -7.45 115.66 6.48
N GLU A 705 -7.48 116.77 5.75
CA GLU A 705 -6.61 116.95 4.57
C GLU A 705 -5.14 116.82 4.95
N GLY A 706 -4.38 116.04 4.17
CA GLY A 706 -3.00 115.67 4.47
C GLY A 706 -2.81 114.35 5.24
N ASP A 707 -3.86 113.79 5.86
CA ASP A 707 -3.78 112.49 6.54
C ASP A 707 -3.39 111.34 5.59
N SER A 708 -2.79 110.26 6.13
CA SER A 708 -2.55 109.03 5.37
C SER A 708 -3.47 107.89 5.82
N VAL A 709 -4.04 107.14 4.88
CA VAL A 709 -4.93 106.00 5.15
C VAL A 709 -4.61 104.81 4.25
N THR A 710 -4.85 103.61 4.75
CA THR A 710 -4.76 102.34 4.01
C THR A 710 -6.10 101.63 4.01
N LEU A 711 -6.64 101.38 2.82
CA LEU A 711 -7.68 100.38 2.60
C LEU A 711 -7.02 99.00 2.53
N ILE A 712 -7.50 98.03 3.31
CA ILE A 712 -6.89 96.69 3.44
C ILE A 712 -7.93 95.64 3.05
N CYS A 713 -7.69 95.01 1.89
CA CYS A 713 -8.48 93.94 1.31
C CYS A 713 -7.82 92.58 1.59
N GLN A 714 -8.58 91.63 2.11
CA GLN A 714 -8.11 90.28 2.43
C GLN A 714 -9.08 89.22 1.90
N VAL A 715 -8.55 88.10 1.40
CA VAL A 715 -9.34 86.90 1.10
C VAL A 715 -9.35 86.00 2.32
N ASN A 716 -10.55 85.63 2.77
CA ASN A 716 -10.76 84.76 3.93
C ASN A 716 -10.12 83.36 3.70
N GLY A 717 -9.59 82.74 4.75
CA GLY A 717 -8.77 81.53 4.70
C GLY A 717 -7.31 81.79 4.34
N SER A 718 -7.01 82.46 3.23
CA SER A 718 -5.67 83.00 2.94
C SER A 718 -5.65 84.01 1.79
N SER A 719 -4.91 85.10 1.99
CA SER A 719 -4.61 86.13 0.97
C SER A 719 -3.31 85.86 0.19
N THR A 720 -2.60 84.75 0.42
CA THR A 720 -1.34 84.44 -0.29
C THR A 720 -1.57 84.06 -1.75
N GLY A 721 -0.80 84.67 -2.65
CA GLY A 721 -0.85 84.41 -4.09
C GLY A 721 -2.04 85.04 -4.84
N TRP A 722 -2.90 85.78 -4.15
CA TRP A 722 -4.01 86.52 -4.75
C TRP A 722 -3.52 87.88 -5.27
N THR A 723 -3.99 88.27 -6.45
CA THR A 723 -3.89 89.64 -7.00
C THR A 723 -5.21 90.37 -6.82
N PHE A 724 -5.15 91.63 -6.39
CA PHE A 724 -6.33 92.40 -5.99
C PHE A 724 -6.70 93.47 -7.03
N SER A 725 -7.99 93.81 -7.08
CA SER A 725 -8.57 94.90 -7.89
C SER A 725 -9.45 95.80 -7.04
N TRP A 726 -9.39 97.11 -7.29
CA TRP A 726 -10.03 98.13 -6.47
C TRP A 726 -11.11 98.93 -7.21
N PHE A 727 -12.20 99.22 -6.50
CA PHE A 727 -13.40 99.86 -7.05
C PHE A 727 -13.88 100.97 -6.13
N THR A 728 -14.42 102.03 -6.72
CA THR A 728 -15.22 103.06 -6.03
C THR A 728 -16.67 102.97 -6.49
N LEU A 729 -17.59 103.28 -5.59
CA LEU A 729 -19.04 103.25 -5.84
C LEU A 729 -19.50 104.61 -6.35
N THR A 730 -20.23 104.62 -7.47
CA THR A 730 -20.82 105.83 -8.07
C THR A 730 -22.26 105.56 -8.48
N LEU A 731 -23.17 106.49 -8.22
CA LEU A 731 -24.54 106.42 -8.76
C LEU A 731 -24.54 106.64 -10.27
N SER A 732 -25.27 105.79 -11.01
CA SER A 732 -25.61 106.00 -12.42
C SER A 732 -26.97 106.69 -12.58
N SER A 733 -27.33 107.05 -13.82
CA SER A 733 -28.53 107.84 -14.15
C SER A 733 -29.87 107.15 -13.85
N ASP A 734 -29.85 105.86 -13.50
CA ASP A 734 -30.97 105.05 -13.04
C ASP A 734 -31.03 104.91 -11.51
N ASN A 735 -30.19 105.65 -10.78
CA ASN A 735 -29.97 105.57 -9.33
C ASN A 735 -29.46 104.20 -8.84
N SER A 736 -28.85 103.38 -9.71
CA SER A 736 -28.17 102.14 -9.31
C SER A 736 -26.69 102.37 -8.94
N SER A 737 -26.12 101.48 -8.11
CA SER A 737 -24.76 101.60 -7.59
C SER A 737 -23.73 100.90 -8.48
N LEU A 738 -23.02 101.69 -9.28
CA LEU A 738 -21.99 101.22 -10.21
C LEU A 738 -20.63 101.07 -9.51
N TYR A 739 -20.01 99.89 -9.62
CA TYR A 739 -18.62 99.64 -9.20
C TYR A 739 -17.64 100.09 -10.28
N LYS A 740 -17.17 101.34 -10.19
CA LYS A 740 -16.17 101.91 -11.10
C LYS A 740 -14.76 101.49 -10.65
N ARG A 741 -14.03 100.70 -11.46
CA ARG A 741 -12.65 100.31 -11.13
C ARG A 741 -11.75 101.55 -11.10
N LEU A 742 -10.88 101.65 -10.10
CA LEU A 742 -9.93 102.76 -9.97
C LEU A 742 -8.84 102.68 -11.07
N SER A 743 -8.41 103.84 -11.57
CA SER A 743 -7.44 103.95 -12.68
C SER A 743 -6.02 103.54 -12.28
N ASP A 744 -5.67 103.84 -11.03
CA ASP A 744 -4.43 103.55 -10.32
C ASP A 744 -4.46 102.18 -9.61
N SER A 745 -5.52 101.38 -9.79
CA SER A 745 -5.63 99.99 -9.32
C SER A 745 -4.64 99.07 -10.06
N SER A 746 -3.35 99.21 -9.75
CA SER A 746 -2.33 98.24 -10.14
C SER A 746 -2.68 96.86 -9.56
N ARG A 747 -2.42 95.80 -10.34
CA ARG A 747 -2.59 94.39 -9.92
C ARG A 747 -1.45 93.97 -8.98
N GLY A 748 -1.32 94.68 -7.86
CA GLY A 748 -0.31 94.43 -6.85
C GLY A 748 -0.54 93.13 -6.08
N ALA A 749 0.55 92.52 -5.62
CA ALA A 749 0.52 91.47 -4.60
C ALA A 749 0.52 92.12 -3.21
N GLY A 750 -0.37 91.67 -2.33
CA GLY A 750 -0.67 92.34 -1.06
C GLY A 750 -1.78 93.37 -1.24
N GLY A 751 -2.99 93.04 -0.79
CA GLY A 751 -4.22 93.79 -1.04
C GLY A 751 -4.36 95.07 -0.23
N ASN A 752 -3.37 95.96 -0.26
CA ASN A 752 -3.42 97.28 0.39
C ASN A 752 -3.49 98.39 -0.66
N TYR A 753 -4.37 99.37 -0.47
CA TYR A 753 -4.44 100.60 -1.26
C TYR A 753 -4.25 101.80 -0.34
N THR A 754 -3.14 102.51 -0.52
CA THR A 754 -2.66 103.58 0.37
C THR A 754 -2.89 104.96 -0.23
N VAL A 755 -3.78 105.75 0.37
CA VAL A 755 -3.88 107.18 0.07
C VAL A 755 -2.91 107.90 0.99
N SER A 756 -1.77 108.34 0.45
CA SER A 756 -0.64 108.87 1.24
C SER A 756 -0.83 110.31 1.72
N SER A 757 -1.76 111.05 1.10
CA SER A 757 -2.18 112.40 1.48
C SER A 757 -3.65 112.54 1.11
N ALA A 758 -4.50 112.64 2.12
CA ALA A 758 -5.93 112.84 1.97
C ALA A 758 -6.23 114.23 1.37
N ASP A 759 -7.31 114.29 0.61
CA ASP A 759 -7.78 115.42 -0.20
C ASP A 759 -9.28 115.16 -0.42
N LEU A 760 -10.10 116.22 -0.47
CA LEU A 760 -11.56 116.12 -0.60
C LEU A 760 -12.04 115.18 -1.73
N LYS A 761 -11.28 115.03 -2.82
CA LYS A 761 -11.60 114.13 -3.95
C LYS A 761 -11.54 112.63 -3.58
N HIS A 762 -10.85 112.27 -2.50
CA HIS A 762 -10.75 110.88 -2.01
C HIS A 762 -11.96 110.47 -1.16
N THR A 763 -12.86 111.39 -0.80
CA THR A 763 -14.11 111.14 -0.08
C THR A 763 -15.10 110.35 -0.94
N GLY A 764 -15.32 109.07 -0.61
CA GLY A 764 -16.13 108.14 -1.40
C GLY A 764 -16.29 106.75 -0.76
N VAL A 765 -17.01 105.86 -1.43
CA VAL A 765 -17.28 104.49 -0.96
C VAL A 765 -16.46 103.50 -1.79
N TYR A 766 -15.68 102.65 -1.12
CA TYR A 766 -14.72 101.75 -1.76
C TYR A 766 -15.08 100.26 -1.58
N ALA A 767 -14.64 99.43 -2.52
CA ALA A 767 -14.75 97.97 -2.50
C ALA A 767 -13.56 97.31 -3.23
N CYS A 768 -13.35 96.00 -3.03
CA CYS A 768 -12.29 95.24 -3.67
C CYS A 768 -12.75 93.84 -4.13
N SER A 769 -11.98 93.23 -5.03
CA SER A 769 -12.05 91.80 -5.35
C SER A 769 -10.66 91.22 -5.58
N ALA A 770 -10.55 89.90 -5.63
CA ALA A 770 -9.30 89.18 -5.82
C ALA A 770 -9.41 88.08 -6.89
N GLU A 771 -8.32 87.83 -7.60
CA GLU A 771 -8.18 86.76 -8.60
C GLU A 771 -6.91 85.94 -8.33
N ARG A 772 -6.94 84.63 -8.63
CA ARG A 772 -5.78 83.72 -8.51
C ARG A 772 -5.88 82.58 -9.54
N GLY A 773 -4.72 82.00 -9.89
CA GLY A 773 -4.63 80.81 -10.75
C GLY A 773 -4.69 81.07 -12.28
N LYS A 774 -4.63 79.97 -13.04
CA LYS A 774 -4.85 79.90 -14.49
C LYS A 774 -5.61 78.59 -14.80
N PRO A 775 -6.85 78.60 -15.30
CA PRO A 775 -7.72 79.78 -15.49
C PRO A 775 -7.92 80.56 -14.18
N ALA A 776 -8.16 81.86 -14.29
CA ALA A 776 -8.34 82.72 -13.13
C ALA A 776 -9.68 82.42 -12.46
N TYR A 777 -9.65 82.07 -11.18
CA TYR A 777 -10.83 81.99 -10.33
C TYR A 777 -10.89 83.23 -9.42
N ASN A 778 -12.08 83.81 -9.31
CA ASN A 778 -12.31 85.09 -8.65
C ASN A 778 -12.93 84.89 -7.27
N SER A 779 -12.60 85.77 -6.33
CA SER A 779 -13.35 85.93 -5.09
C SER A 779 -14.73 86.56 -5.35
N THR A 780 -15.62 86.48 -4.36
CA THR A 780 -16.71 87.48 -4.27
C THR A 780 -16.11 88.89 -4.15
N ILE A 781 -16.85 89.91 -4.57
CA ILE A 781 -16.57 91.31 -4.20
C ILE A 781 -16.69 91.43 -2.67
N SER A 782 -15.92 92.33 -2.07
CA SER A 782 -15.95 92.61 -0.63
C SER A 782 -17.21 93.34 -0.18
N ASN A 783 -17.37 93.48 1.14
CA ASN A 783 -18.16 94.57 1.70
C ASN A 783 -17.61 95.93 1.23
N THR A 784 -18.46 96.95 1.27
CA THR A 784 -18.08 98.35 1.05
C THR A 784 -17.47 98.98 2.31
N GLN A 785 -16.76 100.09 2.14
CA GLN A 785 -16.34 101.00 3.22
C GLN A 785 -16.46 102.45 2.76
N LEU A 786 -17.10 103.31 3.56
CA LEU A 786 -17.04 104.76 3.37
C LEU A 786 -15.70 105.31 3.87
N LEU A 787 -15.10 106.22 3.11
CA LEU A 787 -13.92 107.00 3.47
C LEU A 787 -14.26 108.49 3.34
N TRP A 788 -13.89 109.30 4.33
CA TRP A 788 -14.23 110.71 4.38
C TRP A 788 -13.04 111.59 4.75
N VAL A 789 -12.88 112.71 4.04
CA VAL A 789 -11.87 113.75 4.29
C VAL A 789 -12.54 115.08 4.62
N THR A 790 -12.06 115.76 5.66
CA THR A 790 -12.50 117.08 6.11
C THR A 790 -11.44 118.14 5.82
N GLY A 791 -11.88 119.24 5.20
CA GLY A 791 -11.07 120.44 4.97
C GLY A 791 -11.37 121.52 6.02
N VAL A 792 -10.58 122.60 6.04
CA VAL A 792 -10.66 123.63 7.08
C VAL A 792 -11.84 124.58 6.87
N SER A 793 -13.02 124.18 7.33
CA SER A 793 -14.28 124.94 7.40
C SER A 793 -14.88 125.42 6.05
N PRO A 794 -15.78 124.66 5.41
CA PRO A 794 -16.62 125.18 4.34
C PRO A 794 -17.59 126.27 4.86
N PRO A 795 -18.05 127.22 4.02
CA PRO A 795 -18.91 128.34 4.43
C PRO A 795 -20.39 127.97 4.64
N VAL A 796 -20.75 126.68 4.51
CA VAL A 796 -22.12 126.14 4.55
C VAL A 796 -22.20 125.00 5.56
N SER A 797 -23.23 125.03 6.41
CA SER A 797 -23.51 124.02 7.45
C SER A 797 -24.82 123.28 7.18
N LEU A 798 -24.87 122.00 7.54
CA LEU A 798 -26.08 121.18 7.51
C LEU A 798 -26.89 121.42 8.80
N ILE A 799 -28.07 122.02 8.67
CA ILE A 799 -29.02 122.16 9.77
C ILE A 799 -29.84 120.87 9.91
N VAL A 800 -30.01 120.44 11.15
CA VAL A 800 -30.84 119.28 11.54
C VAL A 800 -31.93 119.79 12.48
N SER A 801 -33.19 119.43 12.21
CA SER A 801 -34.35 119.83 13.01
C SER A 801 -35.24 118.62 13.33
N PRO A 802 -35.44 118.27 14.62
CA PRO A 802 -34.85 118.88 15.82
C PRO A 802 -33.32 118.76 15.91
N SER A 803 -32.65 119.72 16.56
CA SER A 803 -31.17 119.84 16.57
C SER A 803 -30.49 118.89 17.56
N ARG A 804 -30.48 117.60 17.22
CA ARG A 804 -29.75 116.52 17.92
C ARG A 804 -29.27 115.46 16.93
N THR A 805 -28.30 114.64 17.31
CA THR A 805 -27.76 113.58 16.43
C THR A 805 -28.57 112.27 16.48
N GLN A 806 -29.37 112.07 17.54
CA GLN A 806 -30.17 110.87 17.75
C GLN A 806 -31.67 111.16 17.68
N HIS A 807 -32.44 110.30 17.03
CA HIS A 807 -33.88 110.43 16.87
C HIS A 807 -34.60 109.11 17.20
N PHE A 808 -35.83 109.22 17.71
CA PHE A 808 -36.70 108.05 17.82
C PHE A 808 -37.20 107.61 16.45
N THR A 809 -37.57 106.33 16.27
CA THR A 809 -38.36 105.90 15.12
C THR A 809 -39.75 106.56 15.11
N PHE A 810 -40.35 106.67 13.92
CA PHE A 810 -41.70 107.19 13.69
C PHE A 810 -41.90 108.66 14.13
N VAL A 811 -40.84 109.47 14.09
CA VAL A 811 -40.94 110.94 14.19
C VAL A 811 -40.50 111.59 12.88
N SER A 812 -40.91 112.83 12.63
CA SER A 812 -40.41 113.60 11.49
C SER A 812 -39.00 114.16 11.76
N LEU A 813 -38.23 114.31 10.68
CA LEU A 813 -36.87 114.86 10.69
C LEU A 813 -36.69 115.74 9.45
N SER A 814 -36.23 116.98 9.64
CA SER A 814 -35.91 117.89 8.53
C SER A 814 -34.42 118.23 8.52
N LEU A 815 -33.83 118.19 7.32
CA LEU A 815 -32.41 118.36 7.06
C LEU A 815 -32.24 119.43 5.96
N SER A 816 -31.51 120.52 6.23
CA SER A 816 -31.41 121.64 5.27
C SER A 816 -30.02 122.26 5.22
N CYS A 817 -29.50 122.46 4.01
CA CYS A 817 -28.26 123.22 3.78
C CYS A 817 -28.59 124.73 3.82
N GLU A 818 -27.99 125.49 4.76
CA GLU A 818 -28.20 126.95 4.90
C GLU A 818 -27.03 127.76 4.33
N GLU A 819 -27.35 128.81 3.57
CA GLU A 819 -26.38 129.70 2.93
C GLU A 819 -26.03 130.91 3.82
N LYS A 820 -24.75 131.31 3.82
CA LYS A 820 -24.32 132.68 4.14
C LYS A 820 -24.02 133.53 2.89
N SER A 821 -24.24 132.98 1.70
CA SER A 821 -24.05 133.66 0.41
C SER A 821 -24.79 132.92 -0.72
N ASN A 822 -25.61 133.64 -1.50
CA ASN A 822 -26.46 133.10 -2.56
C ASN A 822 -25.68 132.28 -3.62
N SER A 823 -25.87 130.96 -3.67
CA SER A 823 -25.40 130.05 -4.73
C SER A 823 -26.18 128.72 -4.71
N GLY A 824 -27.43 128.77 -5.16
CA GLY A 824 -28.35 127.64 -5.17
C GLY A 824 -27.92 126.49 -6.09
N GLY A 825 -27.13 125.56 -5.56
CA GLY A 825 -26.67 124.34 -6.25
C GLY A 825 -26.38 123.15 -5.32
N TRP A 826 -26.77 123.23 -4.04
CA TRP A 826 -26.50 122.19 -3.03
C TRP A 826 -27.58 121.10 -3.03
N ARG A 827 -27.14 119.83 -3.08
CA ARG A 827 -27.99 118.63 -3.09
C ARG A 827 -27.78 117.81 -1.81
N MET A 828 -28.86 117.34 -1.21
CA MET A 828 -28.81 116.56 0.02
C MET A 828 -28.53 115.07 -0.26
N ARG A 829 -27.35 114.60 0.17
CA ARG A 829 -26.86 113.23 0.00
C ARG A 829 -26.94 112.46 1.32
N ARG A 830 -27.03 111.13 1.23
CA ARG A 830 -26.91 110.23 2.38
C ARG A 830 -26.18 108.93 2.05
N TYR A 831 -25.58 108.31 3.06
CA TYR A 831 -25.07 106.94 3.03
C TYR A 831 -25.61 106.14 4.21
N THR A 832 -26.29 105.03 3.94
CA THR A 832 -26.87 104.12 4.94
C THR A 832 -26.40 102.68 4.70
N ASP A 833 -26.25 101.87 5.75
CA ASP A 833 -25.76 100.49 5.61
C ASP A 833 -26.74 99.56 4.86
N ARG A 834 -28.04 99.90 4.83
CA ARG A 834 -29.06 99.10 4.11
C ARG A 834 -29.20 99.48 2.64
N TRP A 835 -29.25 100.77 2.34
CA TRP A 835 -29.61 101.28 1.01
C TRP A 835 -28.41 101.87 0.23
N GLY A 836 -27.26 102.02 0.89
CA GLY A 836 -26.04 102.54 0.30
C GLY A 836 -26.05 104.06 0.16
N LEU A 837 -25.42 104.55 -0.91
CA LEU A 837 -25.36 105.96 -1.29
C LEU A 837 -26.65 106.34 -2.03
N GLU A 838 -27.36 107.39 -1.59
CA GLU A 838 -28.62 107.84 -2.21
C GLU A 838 -28.76 109.37 -2.23
N ASP A 839 -29.59 109.86 -3.16
CA ASP A 839 -30.20 111.18 -3.12
C ASP A 839 -31.47 111.19 -2.26
N CYS A 840 -31.75 112.32 -1.60
CA CYS A 840 -32.97 112.50 -0.81
C CYS A 840 -34.29 112.34 -1.59
N SER A 841 -34.27 112.49 -2.91
CA SER A 841 -35.40 112.31 -3.83
C SER A 841 -35.75 110.85 -4.13
N SER A 842 -34.98 109.86 -3.66
CA SER A 842 -35.12 108.44 -4.03
C SER A 842 -36.40 107.74 -3.56
N SER A 843 -37.18 108.34 -2.64
CA SER A 843 -38.16 107.60 -1.82
C SER A 843 -39.48 108.34 -1.59
N VAL A 844 -40.60 107.63 -1.77
CA VAL A 844 -41.99 108.12 -1.64
C VAL A 844 -42.30 108.81 -0.30
N TRP A 845 -41.62 108.42 0.78
CA TRP A 845 -41.88 108.91 2.14
C TRP A 845 -41.13 110.23 2.49
N ARG A 846 -40.42 110.82 1.52
CA ARG A 846 -39.65 112.06 1.71
C ARG A 846 -40.17 113.17 0.80
N SER A 847 -40.08 114.41 1.28
CA SER A 847 -40.32 115.60 0.49
C SER A 847 -39.02 116.40 0.39
N GLN A 848 -38.63 116.78 -0.83
CA GLN A 848 -37.53 117.70 -1.05
C GLN A 848 -38.07 119.05 -1.51
N THR A 849 -37.69 120.12 -0.80
CA THR A 849 -38.07 121.51 -1.08
C THR A 849 -36.79 122.36 -1.10
N GLY A 850 -36.24 122.60 -2.29
CA GLY A 850 -34.92 123.22 -2.45
C GLY A 850 -33.80 122.36 -1.85
N SER A 851 -32.96 122.99 -1.01
CA SER A 851 -31.91 122.31 -0.22
C SER A 851 -32.43 121.57 1.02
N THR A 852 -33.74 121.61 1.29
CA THR A 852 -34.36 120.96 2.45
C THR A 852 -34.92 119.59 2.08
N CYS A 853 -34.53 118.56 2.83
CA CYS A 853 -35.02 117.20 2.76
C CYS A 853 -35.79 116.85 4.04
N THR A 854 -37.09 116.61 3.93
CA THR A 854 -37.97 116.24 5.05
C THR A 854 -38.31 114.75 4.99
N ILE A 855 -37.91 114.02 6.02
CA ILE A 855 -38.32 112.64 6.30
C ILE A 855 -39.61 112.69 7.12
N SER A 856 -40.69 112.14 6.58
CA SER A 856 -42.02 112.19 7.21
C SER A 856 -42.15 111.30 8.45
N SER A 857 -41.48 110.15 8.45
CA SER A 857 -41.53 109.16 9.53
C SER A 857 -40.23 108.34 9.50
N THR A 858 -39.38 108.55 10.51
CA THR A 858 -38.03 107.99 10.60
C THR A 858 -37.99 106.48 10.87
N SER A 859 -37.13 105.76 10.16
CA SER A 859 -36.84 104.34 10.39
C SER A 859 -35.42 104.10 10.88
N THR A 860 -35.15 103.01 11.60
CA THR A 860 -33.79 102.59 11.99
C THR A 860 -32.87 102.45 10.77
N GLU A 861 -33.44 102.11 9.61
CA GLU A 861 -32.77 102.03 8.30
C GLU A 861 -32.29 103.37 7.74
N GLU A 862 -32.70 104.48 8.35
CA GLU A 862 -32.24 105.83 8.02
C GLU A 862 -31.15 106.32 8.98
N THR A 863 -30.64 105.42 9.83
CA THR A 863 -29.34 105.59 10.49
C THR A 863 -28.24 105.65 9.43
N GLY A 864 -27.40 106.68 9.46
CA GLY A 864 -26.35 106.87 8.48
C GLY A 864 -25.73 108.25 8.47
N VAL A 865 -24.88 108.48 7.46
CA VAL A 865 -24.11 109.72 7.28
C VAL A 865 -24.82 110.61 6.27
N TYR A 866 -25.02 111.87 6.61
CA TYR A 866 -25.79 112.86 5.84
C TYR A 866 -24.95 114.11 5.55
N TRP A 867 -24.96 114.61 4.31
CA TRP A 867 -24.21 115.81 3.92
C TRP A 867 -24.85 116.53 2.73
N CYS A 868 -24.45 117.78 2.51
CA CYS A 868 -24.77 118.52 1.29
C CYS A 868 -23.58 118.46 0.32
N GLU A 869 -23.86 118.21 -0.96
CA GLU A 869 -22.87 118.18 -2.05
C GLU A 869 -23.24 119.22 -3.12
N SER A 870 -22.26 119.99 -3.60
CA SER A 870 -22.45 120.98 -4.67
C SER A 870 -22.29 120.36 -6.06
N GLU A 871 -22.70 121.08 -7.12
CA GLU A 871 -22.40 120.68 -8.50
C GLU A 871 -20.91 120.77 -8.87
N SER A 872 -20.09 121.50 -8.09
CA SER A 872 -18.62 121.47 -8.16
C SER A 872 -17.99 120.26 -7.45
N GLY A 873 -18.77 119.45 -6.72
CA GLY A 873 -18.29 118.30 -5.94
C GLY A 873 -17.75 118.65 -4.55
N GLU A 874 -17.92 119.89 -4.10
CA GLU A 874 -17.65 120.30 -2.71
C GLU A 874 -18.67 119.66 -1.77
N LYS A 875 -18.24 119.34 -0.54
CA LYS A 875 -19.04 118.62 0.45
C LYS A 875 -19.00 119.36 1.77
N THR A 876 -20.16 119.55 2.41
CA THR A 876 -20.22 120.10 3.76
C THR A 876 -19.63 119.12 4.78
N HIS A 877 -19.38 119.60 6.00
CA HIS A 877 -19.22 118.67 7.12
C HIS A 877 -20.44 117.73 7.19
N PRO A 878 -20.23 116.41 7.29
CA PRO A 878 -21.31 115.44 7.39
C PRO A 878 -21.79 115.32 8.83
N VAL A 879 -23.09 115.09 9.01
CA VAL A 879 -23.68 114.72 10.30
C VAL A 879 -23.97 113.22 10.29
N ASN A 880 -23.57 112.51 11.35
CA ASN A 880 -24.01 111.15 11.60
C ASN A 880 -25.35 111.19 12.35
N ILE A 881 -26.39 110.62 11.76
CA ILE A 881 -27.75 110.61 12.32
C ILE A 881 -28.10 109.18 12.71
N THR A 882 -28.49 108.97 13.96
CA THR A 882 -28.86 107.64 14.47
C THR A 882 -30.33 107.58 14.83
N VAL A 883 -31.07 106.62 14.26
CA VAL A 883 -32.49 106.42 14.54
C VAL A 883 -32.68 105.17 15.39
N HIS A 884 -33.19 105.32 16.60
CA HIS A 884 -33.33 104.26 17.60
C HIS A 884 -34.77 104.11 18.13
N LEU A 885 -35.08 102.98 18.78
CA LEU A 885 -36.46 102.63 19.16
C LEU A 885 -36.87 103.11 20.57
N ASN A 886 -35.95 103.08 21.54
CA ASN A 886 -36.29 103.13 22.97
C ASN A 886 -35.74 104.39 23.68
N VAL A 887 -34.43 104.41 23.93
CA VAL A 887 -33.70 105.47 24.64
C VAL A 887 -32.74 106.15 23.67
N ILE A 888 -32.59 107.47 23.76
CA ILE A 888 -31.61 108.24 22.99
C ILE A 888 -30.87 109.24 23.88
N LEU A 889 -29.66 109.59 23.48
CA LEU A 889 -28.89 110.70 24.04
C LEU A 889 -29.16 111.97 23.22
N GLU A 890 -29.61 113.03 23.87
CA GLU A 890 -29.66 114.36 23.27
C GLU A 890 -28.28 115.02 23.42
N SER A 891 -27.51 114.99 22.33
CA SER A 891 -26.18 115.59 22.19
C SER A 891 -26.15 116.58 21.01
N PRO A 892 -25.33 117.64 21.07
CA PRO A 892 -25.28 118.67 20.02
C PRO A 892 -24.86 118.10 18.65
N VAL A 893 -25.42 118.69 17.59
CA VAL A 893 -25.15 118.31 16.18
C VAL A 893 -23.82 118.86 15.67
N HIS A 894 -23.36 119.97 16.25
CA HIS A 894 -22.14 120.68 15.88
C HIS A 894 -21.08 120.53 16.98
N PRO A 895 -19.78 120.60 16.65
CA PRO A 895 -18.70 120.57 17.63
C PRO A 895 -18.83 121.67 18.70
N VAL A 896 -18.43 121.36 19.93
CA VAL A 896 -18.42 122.31 21.06
C VAL A 896 -17.07 123.02 21.13
N THR A 897 -17.02 124.30 21.51
CA THR A 897 -15.76 125.04 21.65
C THR A 897 -15.13 124.83 23.01
N GLU A 898 -13.80 124.77 23.10
CA GLU A 898 -13.11 124.72 24.40
C GLU A 898 -13.46 125.92 25.29
N GLY A 899 -13.83 125.62 26.53
CA GLY A 899 -14.31 126.59 27.53
C GLY A 899 -15.82 126.78 27.57
N GLU A 900 -16.59 126.24 26.63
CA GLU A 900 -18.05 126.25 26.68
C GLU A 900 -18.60 125.16 27.63
N THR A 901 -19.89 125.28 28.00
CA THR A 901 -20.60 124.28 28.80
C THR A 901 -21.35 123.30 27.88
N LEU A 902 -21.13 122.00 28.08
CA LEU A 902 -21.86 120.92 27.43
C LEU A 902 -22.89 120.31 28.40
N THR A 903 -24.15 120.29 27.99
CA THR A 903 -25.24 119.57 28.67
C THR A 903 -25.71 118.40 27.83
N LEU A 904 -25.96 117.25 28.47
CA LEU A 904 -26.48 116.04 27.85
C LEU A 904 -27.71 115.52 28.60
N HIS A 905 -28.75 115.17 27.84
CA HIS A 905 -30.01 114.64 28.37
C HIS A 905 -30.27 113.22 27.85
N CYS A 906 -30.81 112.36 28.72
CA CYS A 906 -31.23 111.02 28.34
C CYS A 906 -32.75 111.01 28.14
N LEU A 907 -33.23 110.66 26.93
CA LEU A 907 -34.63 110.79 26.54
C LEU A 907 -35.30 109.42 26.33
N ASP A 908 -36.58 109.35 26.65
CA ASP A 908 -37.48 108.22 26.34
C ASP A 908 -38.65 108.66 25.46
N LYS A 909 -39.15 107.76 24.62
CA LYS A 909 -40.21 108.03 23.66
C LYS A 909 -41.61 108.22 24.28
N TYR A 910 -41.86 107.72 25.49
CA TYR A 910 -43.23 107.55 26.01
C TYR A 910 -43.57 108.33 27.28
N SER A 911 -42.62 108.79 28.11
CA SER A 911 -42.91 109.73 29.21
C SER A 911 -41.68 110.42 29.82
N THR A 912 -41.92 111.63 30.34
CA THR A 912 -41.02 112.57 31.06
C THR A 912 -39.81 113.08 30.26
N PRO A 913 -39.50 114.40 30.33
CA PRO A 913 -38.54 115.04 29.41
C PRO A 913 -37.06 114.77 29.74
N ASN A 914 -36.73 114.30 30.95
CA ASN A 914 -35.37 113.90 31.33
C ASN A 914 -35.45 112.57 32.11
N LEU A 915 -34.79 111.53 31.62
CA LEU A 915 -34.76 110.20 32.22
C LEU A 915 -33.55 110.06 33.16
N THR A 916 -33.78 109.66 34.41
CA THR A 916 -32.69 109.39 35.37
C THR A 916 -31.86 108.19 34.90
N ALA A 917 -30.64 108.42 34.46
CA ALA A 917 -29.81 107.43 33.76
C ALA A 917 -28.37 107.41 34.28
N ASP A 918 -27.66 106.34 33.89
CA ASP A 918 -26.23 106.16 34.09
C ASP A 918 -25.52 106.60 32.80
N PHE A 919 -24.60 107.56 32.86
CA PHE A 919 -23.90 108.13 31.70
C PHE A 919 -22.50 107.54 31.56
N TYR A 920 -22.07 107.33 30.32
CA TYR A 920 -20.79 106.71 29.97
C TYR A 920 -20.03 107.56 28.95
N LYS A 921 -18.69 107.56 29.03
CA LYS A 921 -17.77 108.10 28.03
C LYS A 921 -16.77 107.02 27.63
N ASP A 922 -16.63 106.75 26.33
CA ASP A 922 -15.74 105.74 25.75
C ASP A 922 -15.89 104.36 26.45
N GLY A 923 -17.14 103.96 26.69
CA GLY A 923 -17.52 102.75 27.42
C GLY A 923 -17.32 102.78 28.95
N THR A 924 -16.69 103.82 29.51
CA THR A 924 -16.46 103.97 30.95
C THR A 924 -17.59 104.73 31.64
N LEU A 925 -18.06 104.26 32.81
CA LEU A 925 -19.11 104.95 33.59
C LEU A 925 -18.54 106.25 34.19
N ILE A 926 -19.10 107.40 33.84
CA ILE A 926 -18.65 108.71 34.33
C ILE A 926 -19.57 109.28 35.42
N GLN A 927 -20.88 109.08 35.30
CA GLN A 927 -21.89 109.55 36.28
C GLN A 927 -23.04 108.53 36.37
N ASN A 928 -23.64 108.34 37.56
CA ASN A 928 -24.67 107.33 37.83
C ASN A 928 -25.95 107.97 38.37
N ASN A 929 -27.12 107.49 37.92
CA ASN A 929 -28.44 107.83 38.45
C ASN A 929 -28.74 109.35 38.51
N ILE A 930 -28.51 110.05 37.40
CA ILE A 930 -28.73 111.50 37.23
C ILE A 930 -29.66 111.81 36.04
N THR A 931 -30.36 112.94 36.06
CA THR A 931 -31.32 113.34 35.00
C THR A 931 -30.69 114.13 33.85
N GLU A 932 -29.61 114.85 34.12
CA GLU A 932 -28.85 115.64 33.16
C GLU A 932 -27.38 115.59 33.54
N MET A 933 -26.50 115.48 32.55
CA MET A 933 -25.06 115.57 32.73
C MET A 933 -24.59 116.93 32.23
N ILE A 934 -23.79 117.64 33.04
CA ILE A 934 -23.27 118.97 32.71
C ILE A 934 -21.75 118.98 32.88
N LEU A 935 -21.01 119.32 31.82
CA LEU A 935 -19.59 119.62 31.82
C LEU A 935 -19.42 121.13 31.64
N SER A 936 -19.14 121.85 32.72
CA SER A 936 -19.16 123.32 32.74
C SER A 936 -18.08 124.01 31.89
N THR A 937 -16.93 123.34 31.70
CA THR A 937 -15.78 123.86 30.95
C THR A 937 -15.17 122.74 30.12
N VAL A 938 -15.62 122.59 28.88
CA VAL A 938 -15.17 121.54 27.97
C VAL A 938 -13.72 121.78 27.51
N SER A 939 -12.94 120.70 27.43
CA SER A 939 -11.55 120.65 26.97
C SER A 939 -11.38 119.61 25.86
N LYS A 940 -10.29 119.65 25.09
CA LYS A 940 -10.03 118.61 24.07
C LYS A 940 -9.94 117.17 24.62
N SER A 941 -9.70 116.99 25.92
CA SER A 941 -9.77 115.68 26.60
C SER A 941 -11.20 115.15 26.83
N ASP A 942 -12.22 116.02 26.75
CA ASP A 942 -13.62 115.65 26.89
C ASP A 942 -14.24 115.16 25.57
N GLU A 943 -13.49 115.24 24.46
CA GLU A 943 -13.84 114.60 23.18
C GLU A 943 -13.91 113.07 23.31
N GLY A 944 -14.96 112.45 22.79
CA GLY A 944 -15.18 111.01 22.91
C GLY A 944 -16.59 110.56 22.52
N PHE A 945 -16.86 109.27 22.67
CA PHE A 945 -18.18 108.67 22.53
C PHE A 945 -18.96 108.73 23.84
N TYR A 946 -20.18 109.28 23.83
CA TYR A 946 -21.05 109.36 25.00
C TYR A 946 -22.31 108.52 24.82
N SER A 947 -22.78 107.86 25.89
CA SER A 947 -24.07 107.16 25.92
C SER A 947 -24.74 107.28 27.29
N CYS A 948 -26.04 106.99 27.35
CA CYS A 948 -26.81 106.93 28.59
C CYS A 948 -27.62 105.62 28.70
N LYS A 949 -27.74 105.10 29.93
CA LYS A 949 -28.30 103.78 30.21
C LYS A 949 -29.35 103.87 31.32
N HIS A 950 -30.58 103.45 31.02
CA HIS A 950 -31.65 103.33 32.00
C HIS A 950 -31.92 101.86 32.32
N ARG A 951 -31.85 101.52 33.62
CA ARG A 951 -31.88 100.15 34.17
C ARG A 951 -32.99 99.23 33.65
N VAL A 952 -34.11 99.79 33.19
CA VAL A 952 -35.28 99.05 32.68
C VAL A 952 -35.63 99.37 31.22
N LYS A 953 -35.20 100.52 30.67
CA LYS A 953 -35.58 100.95 29.29
C LYS A 953 -34.51 100.67 28.23
N GLY A 954 -33.30 100.29 28.67
CA GLY A 954 -32.16 99.99 27.80
C GLY A 954 -31.15 101.13 27.75
N GLU A 955 -30.38 101.14 26.68
CA GLU A 955 -29.19 101.98 26.50
C GLU A 955 -29.36 102.80 25.22
N SER A 956 -28.86 104.04 25.20
CA SER A 956 -28.76 104.82 23.98
C SER A 956 -27.65 104.26 23.08
N PRO A 957 -27.72 104.48 21.76
CA PRO A 957 -26.53 104.46 20.92
C PRO A 957 -25.45 105.41 21.48
N GLU A 958 -24.19 105.13 21.16
CA GLU A 958 -23.09 106.06 21.41
C GLU A 958 -23.16 107.24 20.44
N SER A 959 -22.86 108.45 20.92
CA SER A 959 -22.79 109.69 20.15
C SER A 959 -21.39 110.28 20.26
N TRP A 960 -20.73 110.56 19.14
CA TRP A 960 -19.43 111.23 19.15
C TRP A 960 -19.60 112.72 19.42
N ILE A 961 -18.91 113.25 20.43
CA ILE A 961 -18.88 114.67 20.73
C ILE A 961 -17.49 115.21 20.41
N SER A 962 -17.43 116.08 19.40
CA SER A 962 -16.21 116.72 18.91
C SER A 962 -15.98 118.05 19.64
N VAL A 963 -14.72 118.33 20.00
CA VAL A 963 -14.29 119.55 20.68
C VAL A 963 -13.33 120.36 19.80
N THR A 964 -13.66 121.62 19.56
CA THR A 964 -12.90 122.56 18.74
C THR A 964 -12.08 123.50 19.62
N ALA A 965 -10.78 123.60 19.34
CA ALA A 965 -9.87 124.45 20.13
C ALA A 965 -10.25 125.94 20.04
N SER A 966 -10.19 126.63 21.18
CA SER A 966 -10.57 128.06 21.26
C SER A 966 -9.52 128.94 20.58
N SER A 967 -9.82 129.42 19.37
CA SER A 967 -8.90 130.20 18.52
C SER A 967 -8.73 131.65 18.99
N ARG A 968 -8.14 131.84 20.18
CA ARG A 968 -7.66 133.16 20.63
C ARG A 968 -6.56 133.67 19.70
N THR A 969 -6.93 134.59 18.82
CA THR A 969 -6.03 135.29 17.90
C THR A 969 -5.03 136.15 18.67
N SER A 970 -3.82 135.62 18.85
CA SER A 970 -2.63 136.40 19.23
C SER A 970 -1.54 136.11 18.19
N GLY A 971 -1.06 137.16 17.52
CA GLY A 971 -0.21 137.03 16.34
C GLY A 971 1.30 137.08 16.62
N SER A 972 2.05 137.26 15.53
CA SER A 972 3.52 137.43 15.43
C SER A 972 4.41 136.25 15.88
N ASP A 973 5.03 135.65 14.86
CA ASP A 973 6.46 135.27 14.80
C ASP A 973 7.06 134.32 15.86
N ALA A 974 7.07 133.04 15.52
CA ALA A 974 8.06 132.06 16.00
C ALA A 974 8.66 131.30 14.80
N LEU A 975 10.00 131.19 14.76
CA LEU A 975 10.72 130.70 13.57
C LEU A 975 10.80 129.15 13.46
N ASN A 976 11.00 128.68 12.23
CA ASN A 976 11.18 127.29 11.85
C ASN A 976 12.18 126.51 12.74
N PRO A 977 11.83 125.30 13.24
CA PRO A 977 12.66 124.54 14.19
C PRO A 977 13.95 123.93 13.58
N VAL A 978 14.15 124.06 12.27
CA VAL A 978 15.29 123.50 11.51
C VAL A 978 16.65 124.02 12.00
N ILE A 979 16.71 125.23 12.56
CA ILE A 979 17.98 125.92 12.87
C ILE A 979 18.65 125.38 14.16
N VAL A 980 17.88 124.88 15.13
CA VAL A 980 18.43 124.44 16.44
C VAL A 980 19.33 123.20 16.27
N GLY A 981 18.92 122.23 15.45
CA GLY A 981 19.74 121.03 15.17
C GLY A 981 21.08 121.34 14.50
N VAL A 982 21.13 122.38 13.66
CA VAL A 982 22.36 122.79 12.95
C VAL A 982 23.39 123.39 13.91
N THR A 983 22.96 124.18 14.91
CA THR A 983 23.87 124.77 15.91
C THR A 983 24.46 123.75 16.88
N ALA A 984 23.68 122.75 17.30
CA ALA A 984 24.18 121.61 18.08
C ALA A 984 25.17 120.76 17.27
N GLY A 985 24.87 120.49 15.99
CA GLY A 985 25.79 119.78 15.10
C GLY A 985 27.12 120.52 14.89
N LEU A 986 27.07 121.83 14.65
CA LEU A 986 28.26 122.65 14.43
C LEU A 986 29.16 122.76 15.68
N THR A 987 28.58 122.89 16.88
CA THR A 987 29.39 122.96 18.12
C THR A 987 30.11 121.65 18.41
N VAL A 988 29.45 120.49 18.22
CA VAL A 988 30.10 119.18 18.30
C VAL A 988 31.19 119.03 17.23
N LEU A 989 30.94 119.46 15.99
CA LEU A 989 31.93 119.43 14.90
C LEU A 989 33.17 120.28 15.25
N ILE A 990 32.99 121.48 15.81
CA ILE A 990 34.08 122.36 16.23
C ILE A 990 34.89 121.75 17.37
N ILE A 991 34.26 121.10 18.35
CA ILE A 991 34.97 120.38 19.43
C ILE A 991 35.80 119.23 18.87
N VAL A 992 35.26 118.45 17.92
CA VAL A 992 36.01 117.40 17.22
C VAL A 992 37.18 117.99 16.44
N ILE A 993 36.99 119.11 15.74
CA ILE A 993 38.07 119.82 15.02
C ILE A 993 39.15 120.32 15.99
N LEU A 994 38.80 120.84 17.16
CA LEU A 994 39.77 121.27 18.18
C LEU A 994 40.57 120.10 18.77
N VAL A 995 39.92 118.96 19.05
CA VAL A 995 40.61 117.72 19.48
C VAL A 995 41.52 117.18 18.38
N LEU A 996 41.11 117.24 17.12
CA LEU A 996 41.94 116.87 15.97
C LEU A 996 43.13 117.84 15.78
N LEU A 997 42.94 119.15 15.95
CA LEU A 997 44.01 120.16 15.89
C LEU A 997 45.02 119.99 17.04
N TRP A 998 44.55 119.62 18.24
CA TRP A 998 45.42 119.29 19.38
C TRP A 998 46.27 118.04 19.09
N ARG A 999 45.66 116.96 18.57
CA ARG A 999 46.40 115.77 18.13
C ARG A 999 47.34 116.07 16.95
N TYR A 1000 46.95 116.95 16.03
CA TYR A 1000 47.73 117.34 14.85
C TYR A 1000 48.97 118.18 15.20
N ARG A 1001 48.93 119.02 16.25
CA ARG A 1001 50.12 119.73 16.75
C ARG A 1001 51.18 118.77 17.30
N ASN A 1002 50.79 117.63 17.86
CA ASN A 1002 51.68 116.72 18.58
C ASN A 1002 52.30 115.59 17.73
N ASN A 1003 52.04 115.49 16.42
CA ASN A 1003 52.73 114.50 15.59
C ASN A 1003 52.98 114.94 14.14
N LYS A 1004 53.97 115.82 13.93
CA LYS A 1004 54.59 116.05 12.62
C LYS A 1004 55.71 115.04 12.39
N GLY A 1005 55.45 113.95 11.65
CA GLY A 1005 56.46 112.94 11.34
C GLY A 1005 56.04 111.87 10.32
N GLY A 1006 56.07 112.21 9.02
CA GLY A 1006 55.83 111.25 7.91
C GLY A 1006 54.47 111.38 7.22
N ARG A 1007 54.43 111.14 5.90
CA ARG A 1007 53.24 111.35 5.04
C ARG A 1007 53.32 110.58 3.71
N SER A 1008 52.30 109.78 3.39
CA SER A 1008 51.59 109.61 2.08
C SER A 1008 50.81 108.28 2.08
N GLN A 1009 49.69 108.07 1.37
CA GLN A 1009 48.92 108.97 0.49
C GLN A 1009 47.41 108.60 0.51
N SER A 1010 46.57 109.54 0.03
CA SER A 1010 45.10 109.57 -0.23
C SER A 1010 44.31 108.29 -0.60
N LEU A 1011 42.95 108.25 -0.63
CA LEU A 1011 41.85 109.02 0.04
C LEU A 1011 40.47 108.56 -0.51
N SER A 1012 39.56 108.02 0.32
CA SER A 1012 38.11 107.79 0.02
C SER A 1012 37.80 106.79 -1.14
N ARG A 1013 36.56 106.35 -1.46
CA ARG A 1013 35.17 106.75 -1.12
C ARG A 1013 34.19 105.59 -1.48
N VAL A 1014 32.91 105.65 -1.04
CA VAL A 1014 31.76 104.80 -1.52
C VAL A 1014 31.82 103.32 -1.06
N GLY A 1015 30.73 102.56 -0.84
CA GLY A 1015 29.29 102.90 -0.87
C GLY A 1015 28.33 101.70 -0.72
N GLN A 1016 27.21 101.73 -1.45
CA GLN A 1016 25.99 100.93 -1.21
C GLN A 1016 25.91 99.57 -1.93
N GLN A 1017 24.86 98.83 -1.53
CA GLN A 1017 24.17 97.69 -2.14
C GLN A 1017 24.18 97.50 -3.67
N LYS A 1018 23.87 96.24 -4.05
CA LYS A 1018 23.05 95.73 -5.19
C LYS A 1018 23.72 95.27 -6.51
N ASN A 1019 23.44 93.98 -6.78
CA ASN A 1019 23.03 93.36 -8.05
C ASN A 1019 24.05 93.06 -9.19
N SER A 1020 24.26 91.73 -9.35
CA SER A 1020 24.08 90.95 -10.60
C SER A 1020 25.31 90.49 -11.40
N SER A 1021 25.06 89.45 -12.21
CA SER A 1021 25.88 88.86 -13.30
C SER A 1021 27.22 88.19 -12.94
N GLN A 1022 27.16 86.86 -12.85
CA GLN A 1022 28.07 85.86 -13.45
C GLN A 1022 29.46 86.30 -13.97
N THR A 1023 30.52 85.64 -13.50
CA THR A 1023 31.30 84.68 -14.31
C THR A 1023 32.14 83.74 -13.42
N SER A 1024 32.80 82.74 -14.02
CA SER A 1024 33.35 81.56 -13.34
C SER A 1024 34.89 81.56 -13.25
N GLU A 1025 35.43 80.58 -12.49
CA GLU A 1025 36.83 80.09 -12.52
C GLU A 1025 37.92 80.99 -11.87
N LYS A 1026 39.06 80.48 -11.36
CA LYS A 1026 39.62 79.09 -11.36
C LYS A 1026 40.46 78.77 -10.10
N ASN A 1027 40.89 77.51 -10.00
CA ASN A 1027 41.64 76.92 -8.87
C ASN A 1027 43.17 77.20 -8.91
N GLN A 1028 43.83 76.97 -7.77
CA GLN A 1028 45.27 76.67 -7.63
C GLN A 1028 45.50 75.80 -6.36
N SER A 1029 46.51 74.94 -6.23
CA SER A 1029 47.38 74.24 -7.23
C SER A 1029 48.27 73.16 -6.56
N GLU A 1030 49.24 72.59 -7.31
CA GLU A 1030 50.16 71.47 -7.00
C GLU A 1030 49.48 70.10 -6.76
N ASP A 1031 49.96 68.94 -7.24
CA ASP A 1031 50.90 68.57 -8.33
C ASP A 1031 50.41 67.16 -8.87
N VAL A 1032 50.73 66.52 -10.00
CA VAL A 1032 51.87 66.42 -10.95
C VAL A 1032 53.20 65.94 -10.34
N TYR A 1033 54.19 65.43 -11.08
CA TYR A 1033 54.28 64.90 -12.47
C TYR A 1033 54.40 63.34 -12.44
N THR A 1034 54.37 62.51 -13.50
CA THR A 1034 54.55 62.58 -14.98
C THR A 1034 53.84 61.31 -15.57
N ALA A 1035 53.69 60.96 -16.87
CA ALA A 1035 54.14 61.49 -18.16
C ALA A 1035 53.23 61.05 -19.36
N LEU A 1036 53.26 61.88 -20.42
CA LEU A 1036 53.35 61.64 -21.89
C LEU A 1036 53.06 60.23 -22.51
N THR A 1037 52.43 60.09 -23.70
CA THR A 1037 52.16 61.05 -24.82
C THR A 1037 50.79 60.88 -25.50
N SER A 1038 50.22 61.99 -26.03
CA SER A 1038 49.48 62.20 -27.31
C SER A 1038 48.47 61.16 -27.87
N GLY A 1039 47.33 61.50 -28.50
CA GLY A 1039 46.87 62.80 -29.03
C GLY A 1039 45.40 62.76 -29.52
N THR A 1040 44.97 63.72 -30.37
CA THR A 1040 43.56 64.11 -30.53
C THR A 1040 42.86 63.82 -31.88
N ALA A 1041 41.57 63.48 -31.80
CA ALA A 1041 40.45 63.93 -32.66
C ALA A 1041 40.39 63.64 -34.19
N HIS A 1042 39.50 62.70 -34.55
CA HIS A 1042 38.34 62.85 -35.47
C HIS A 1042 38.43 63.08 -37.02
N ILE A 1043 37.58 62.28 -37.71
CA ILE A 1043 36.72 62.57 -38.90
C ILE A 1043 37.19 62.16 -40.34
N TYR A 1044 36.18 61.80 -41.17
CA TYR A 1044 36.12 61.57 -42.63
C TYR A 1044 36.67 60.23 -43.23
N ASP A 1045 36.10 59.65 -44.31
CA ASP A 1045 34.76 59.81 -44.96
C ASP A 1045 34.42 58.62 -45.91
N SER A 1046 33.14 58.48 -46.32
CA SER A 1046 32.68 57.91 -47.62
C SER A 1046 32.90 56.39 -47.88
N LEU A 1047 32.25 55.68 -48.84
CA LEU A 1047 31.10 55.94 -49.75
C LEU A 1047 30.41 54.58 -50.13
N ASP A 1048 29.58 54.56 -51.19
CA ASP A 1048 28.39 53.67 -51.32
C ASP A 1048 28.42 52.60 -52.46
N ALA A 1049 27.41 51.71 -52.44
CA ALA A 1049 26.64 51.16 -53.58
C ALA A 1049 27.01 49.87 -54.38
N THR A 1050 26.10 48.88 -54.29
CA THR A 1050 25.72 47.84 -55.31
C THR A 1050 26.67 46.65 -55.58
N ARG A 1051 26.25 45.48 -56.12
CA ARG A 1051 25.08 45.09 -56.96
C ARG A 1051 24.58 43.63 -56.71
N ASN A 1052 23.31 43.36 -57.09
CA ASN A 1052 22.54 42.09 -56.99
C ASN A 1052 22.91 40.94 -57.96
N LYS A 1053 22.25 39.77 -57.72
CA LYS A 1053 22.03 38.52 -58.53
C LYS A 1053 22.85 37.30 -58.05
N ASP A 1054 22.37 36.04 -58.08
CA ASP A 1054 21.14 35.34 -58.56
C ASP A 1054 21.09 33.93 -57.87
N ILE A 1055 20.09 33.01 -57.89
CA ILE A 1055 18.66 32.90 -58.35
C ILE A 1055 18.08 31.55 -57.80
N SER A 1056 16.74 31.34 -57.78
CA SER A 1056 16.00 30.05 -57.62
C SER A 1056 16.01 29.36 -56.23
N THR A 1057 14.98 28.67 -55.68
CA THR A 1057 13.52 28.41 -55.95
C THR A 1057 12.95 27.58 -54.74
N ASP A 1058 11.65 27.45 -54.38
CA ASP A 1058 10.41 28.20 -54.71
C ASP A 1058 9.19 27.90 -53.75
N ILE A 1059 8.11 28.71 -53.86
CA ILE A 1059 6.63 28.43 -53.90
C ILE A 1059 5.95 27.28 -53.07
N VAL A 1060 4.78 27.43 -52.40
CA VAL A 1060 3.90 28.61 -52.12
C VAL A 1060 2.83 28.38 -51.02
N SER A 1061 2.35 29.50 -50.41
CA SER A 1061 1.02 29.89 -49.82
C SER A 1061 -0.04 28.88 -49.32
N GLY A 1062 -0.94 29.27 -48.39
CA GLY A 1062 -1.14 30.60 -47.77
C GLY A 1062 -2.38 30.73 -46.85
N ARG A 1063 -2.60 31.94 -46.29
CA ARG A 1063 -3.79 32.35 -45.48
C ARG A 1063 -4.99 32.70 -46.40
N THR A 1064 -6.23 33.02 -45.97
CA THR A 1064 -6.64 34.10 -45.04
C THR A 1064 -8.19 34.17 -44.84
N VAL A 1065 -8.64 34.97 -43.87
CA VAL A 1065 -9.98 35.63 -43.70
C VAL A 1065 -10.99 34.99 -42.72
N ARG A 1066 -11.68 35.88 -41.97
CA ARG A 1066 -12.75 35.64 -40.97
C ARG A 1066 -14.13 35.48 -41.62
N LYS A 1067 -15.09 34.92 -40.88
CA LYS A 1067 -16.41 35.56 -40.71
C LYS A 1067 -16.99 35.28 -39.33
N ASN A 1068 -17.97 36.09 -38.93
CA ASN A 1068 -18.70 36.02 -37.65
C ASN A 1068 -19.72 34.83 -37.70
N ASN A 1069 -20.54 34.52 -36.68
CA ASN A 1069 -21.36 35.40 -35.84
C ASN A 1069 -22.06 34.58 -34.72
N GLN A 1070 -22.40 35.21 -33.58
CA GLN A 1070 -23.63 35.03 -32.74
C GLN A 1070 -24.05 33.62 -32.22
N ASP A 1071 -24.60 33.43 -31.00
CA ASP A 1071 -24.63 34.24 -29.76
C ASP A 1071 -25.23 33.41 -28.58
N ILE A 1072 -24.81 33.74 -27.35
CA ILE A 1072 -25.64 33.87 -26.10
C ILE A 1072 -26.19 32.63 -25.32
N GLU A 1073 -26.12 32.79 -23.98
CA GLU A 1073 -26.82 32.16 -22.82
C GLU A 1073 -26.75 30.63 -22.55
N ASP A 1074 -25.91 30.27 -21.58
CA ASP A 1074 -26.27 29.84 -20.21
C ASP A 1074 -27.64 29.17 -19.94
N LEU A 1075 -27.60 28.05 -19.17
CA LEU A 1075 -28.27 27.95 -17.86
C LEU A 1075 -27.80 26.70 -17.08
N ASN A 1076 -27.90 26.74 -15.74
CA ASN A 1076 -27.64 25.60 -14.84
C ASN A 1076 -28.94 24.82 -14.58
N GLU A 1077 -28.84 23.53 -14.24
CA GLU A 1077 -29.54 22.97 -13.06
C GLU A 1077 -28.88 21.66 -12.56
N ASP A 1078 -29.25 21.24 -11.36
CA ASP A 1078 -28.53 20.24 -10.54
C ASP A 1078 -29.19 18.83 -10.51
N ASP A 1079 -28.47 17.92 -9.84
CA ASP A 1079 -28.97 16.83 -8.97
C ASP A 1079 -29.24 15.38 -9.48
N TYR A 1080 -28.57 14.45 -8.78
CA TYR A 1080 -29.00 13.09 -8.35
C TYR A 1080 -29.49 12.00 -9.34
N TYR A 1081 -28.70 10.92 -9.53
CA TYR A 1081 -28.90 9.66 -8.75
C TYR A 1081 -27.78 8.59 -8.88
N ASN A 1082 -27.23 8.17 -7.73
CA ASN A 1082 -26.66 6.86 -7.34
C ASN A 1082 -25.97 5.85 -8.32
N THR A 1083 -24.69 5.60 -8.01
CA THR A 1083 -24.14 4.30 -7.54
C THR A 1083 -24.12 3.05 -8.45
N ALA A 1084 -22.91 2.63 -8.87
CA ALA A 1084 -22.57 1.23 -9.14
C ALA A 1084 -21.11 0.86 -8.76
N LYS A 1085 -20.97 -0.25 -8.03
CA LYS A 1085 -19.75 -0.87 -7.48
C LYS A 1085 -18.67 -1.25 -8.52
N THR A 1086 -17.42 -1.32 -8.09
CA THR A 1086 -16.33 -2.07 -8.77
C THR A 1086 -15.84 -3.24 -7.91
N LYS A 1087 -15.27 -4.28 -8.54
CA LYS A 1087 -14.87 -5.59 -7.99
C LYS A 1087 -13.74 -6.14 -8.88
N TYR A 1088 -12.76 -6.94 -8.46
CA TYR A 1088 -12.44 -7.61 -7.19
C TYR A 1088 -11.25 -6.87 -6.47
N MET A 1089 -10.66 -7.32 -5.36
CA MET A 1089 -10.71 -8.61 -4.63
C MET A 1089 -10.60 -8.43 -3.12
#